data_AF-A0A9P6IGN7-F1
#
_entry.id   AF-A0A9P6IGN7-F1
#
_cell.length_a   1.000
_cell.length_b   1.000
_cell.length_c   1.000
_cell.angle_alpha   90.00
_cell.angle_beta   90.00
_cell.angle_gamma   90.00
#
_symmetry.space_group_name_H-M   'P 1'
#
loop_
_entity.id
_entity.type
_entity.pdbx_description
1 polymer ?
#
loop_
_entity_poly.entity_id
_entity_poly.type
_entity_poly.pdbx_seq_one_letter_code
_entity_poly.pdbx_strand_id
1 'polypeptide(L)'
;MGTGIVSILLHNLPYNVTWISHGLAIAFFVLNVGLFTVFTAITILRYALYPEIWKAMVIHPAQSMFLGCYPMGFATIINMMVFVCAPAWGDWVVSWAWGFWWLDAALSLATCITVPFVMIHQHRPGLQAVTAASLLPIVPTVVASSTGGIVAEALANPDHAFITLIASYILWGIGICFSGMVLALYFHRLTIHSLPSKEAIVSVFLPIGPLGQGGFGIQQLGKVSLKLLPQTTAFTTLAPSAIHGGEILYFLGIFLALIMWGFALVWLSFALISIATMQKFPFNMGWWGFTFPLGVMATCTGMLAQELDSSFFRVATMSTAALPISRVIMALPLEQPGFKAMLNNFHDVWQEIRIPVILFTAFGLLVLRFYLHSAEEKGDLKAFPKVLNNEKPQSKPKPQPKPVEEKKDVKPIPVVESKVPKSSGPRRIKGGLVKRPSEELKNGDGLARTIRPLIFFSSITANTPKIAKDYAERLEKDLQKTAAETGCSFMVPEVLDLAEVDFDDYFITPPKSDEPVELFYLFLLPSYNIDTINDTFLEHLQETHHDFRIDTAPLSPLLGYSVFGFGDREGWPTEDEGFCFQAKEVDKWMAKLTGRKRAFPVGMGDTKRDYAERLSEWSEGVVDVLGMVAKTGSLGEGLPGSGAPDESDDESAAEDDDEVLIEDSEAKPEKLKNRKNIDDVEDLGRIMKNSNPDADTKPSAAPIAVDFTTYGKSAATKKTPTQGAKEMVPKNSPTYASLTKQGYSIVGSHSGVKICRWTKSALRGRGSCYKYSFYGINSHQCMETTPSLSCSNKCVFCWRHGTNPVGTTWRWVVDPPELIFDGVKANHYNKIKMLRGVPGVRAERFAEAMRIRHCALSLVGEPIFYPYINEFLGMLHAERISSFLVCNAQHPDQLAALKAVTQLYVSIDASNKESLRKIDRPLHRDFWERFQRCLEILREKRFKHRTVFRLTLVKGFNVDDEVEGYAQLVEKGLPCFVEIKGVTYCGTSTASNAGLSMSNVPFYWEVSEFVTALEKRLNEKGLKYGIAAEHAHSCCVLLASDRFYKDGKWHPRIDYQRFFELLEERGADGDWKPEDYMGEATPEWAEWGNGGFDPRDDRVDRKGRKIEA
;
A
#
# COMPACT_ATOMS: atom_id res chain seq x y z
N MET A 1 7.12 -9.07 36.05
CA MET A 1 7.59 -9.68 34.78
C MET A 1 9.11 -9.85 34.78
N GLY A 2 9.93 -8.83 34.47
CA GLY A 2 11.39 -8.99 34.33
C GLY A 2 12.10 -9.54 35.58
N THR A 3 11.75 -9.02 36.76
CA THR A 3 12.18 -9.56 38.07
C THR A 3 11.60 -10.96 38.34
N GLY A 4 10.34 -11.20 37.96
CA GLY A 4 9.67 -12.50 38.11
C GLY A 4 10.28 -13.64 37.27
N ILE A 5 10.64 -13.40 36.01
CA ILE A 5 11.34 -14.42 35.21
C ILE A 5 12.75 -14.68 35.74
N VAL A 6 13.45 -13.67 36.25
CA VAL A 6 14.73 -13.85 36.94
C VAL A 6 14.57 -14.68 38.22
N SER A 7 13.51 -14.47 39.00
CA SER A 7 13.16 -15.34 40.15
C SER A 7 12.98 -16.80 39.73
N ILE A 8 12.22 -17.07 38.67
CA ILE A 8 11.97 -18.43 38.15
C ILE A 8 13.27 -19.08 37.65
N LEU A 9 14.12 -18.32 36.95
CA LEU A 9 15.42 -18.81 36.49
C LEU A 9 16.35 -19.16 37.66
N LEU A 10 16.49 -18.26 38.64
CA LEU A 10 17.36 -18.46 39.80
C LEU A 10 16.94 -19.67 40.64
N HIS A 11 15.64 -19.98 40.70
CA HIS A 11 15.14 -21.21 41.30
C HIS A 11 15.53 -22.46 40.47
N ASN A 12 15.34 -22.41 39.15
CA ASN A 12 15.41 -23.57 38.25
C ASN A 12 16.76 -23.78 37.53
N LEU A 13 17.87 -23.15 37.97
CA LEU A 13 19.19 -23.34 37.34
C LEU A 13 19.67 -24.81 37.45
N PRO A 14 20.15 -25.48 36.37
CA PRO A 14 20.73 -26.83 36.47
C PRO A 14 22.07 -26.92 37.25
N TYR A 15 22.78 -25.81 37.45
CA TYR A 15 23.97 -25.74 38.31
C TYR A 15 23.72 -24.73 39.43
N ASN A 16 22.95 -25.14 40.43
CA ASN A 16 22.48 -24.25 41.49
C ASN A 16 23.20 -24.46 42.83
N VAL A 17 23.17 -23.42 43.68
CA VAL A 17 23.59 -23.48 45.08
C VAL A 17 22.41 -23.00 45.93
N THR A 18 22.18 -23.61 47.09
CA THR A 18 20.95 -23.39 47.88
C THR A 18 20.68 -21.92 48.26
N TRP A 19 21.72 -21.11 48.43
CA TRP A 19 21.58 -19.67 48.70
C TRP A 19 21.09 -18.87 47.46
N ILE A 20 21.35 -19.36 46.25
CA ILE A 20 20.83 -18.77 45.01
C ILE A 20 19.37 -19.25 44.79
N SER A 21 19.14 -20.57 44.89
CA SER A 21 17.83 -21.18 44.61
C SER A 21 16.72 -20.75 45.57
N HIS A 22 17.04 -20.57 46.87
CA HIS A 22 16.06 -20.15 47.89
C HIS A 22 16.32 -18.75 48.44
N GLY A 23 17.56 -18.29 48.54
CA GLY A 23 17.84 -16.92 49.03
C GLY A 23 17.55 -15.87 47.96
N LEU A 24 18.35 -15.86 46.89
CA LEU A 24 18.28 -14.82 45.86
C LEU A 24 16.98 -14.88 45.05
N ALA A 25 16.49 -16.09 44.72
CA ALA A 25 15.21 -16.25 44.03
C ALA A 25 14.03 -15.67 44.85
N ILE A 26 13.92 -15.98 46.15
CA ILE A 26 12.83 -15.47 46.99
C ILE A 26 12.94 -13.94 47.17
N ALA A 27 14.14 -13.38 47.26
CA ALA A 27 14.32 -11.93 47.25
C ALA A 27 13.77 -11.28 45.96
N PHE A 28 14.03 -11.87 44.79
CA PHE A 28 13.45 -11.41 43.51
C PHE A 28 11.94 -11.65 43.39
N PHE A 29 11.41 -12.72 43.99
CA PHE A 29 9.97 -12.97 44.08
C PHE A 29 9.25 -11.90 44.91
N VAL A 30 9.71 -11.65 46.14
CA VAL A 30 9.13 -10.63 47.04
C VAL A 30 9.21 -9.24 46.39
N LEU A 31 10.32 -8.92 45.72
CA LEU A 31 10.46 -7.69 44.92
C LEU A 31 9.47 -7.63 43.75
N ASN A 32 9.27 -8.72 43.00
CA ASN A 32 8.31 -8.77 41.89
C ASN A 32 6.86 -8.62 42.39
N VAL A 33 6.51 -9.22 43.53
CA VAL A 33 5.20 -9.03 44.19
C VAL A 33 5.03 -7.58 44.64
N GLY A 34 6.00 -7.00 45.36
CA GLY A 34 5.93 -5.61 45.83
C GLY A 34 5.79 -4.60 44.68
N LEU A 35 6.64 -4.69 43.65
CA LEU A 35 6.55 -3.84 42.46
C LEU A 35 5.23 -4.01 41.71
N PHE A 36 4.74 -5.25 41.56
CA PHE A 36 3.47 -5.52 40.91
C PHE A 36 2.30 -4.91 41.71
N THR A 37 2.24 -5.11 43.03
CA THR A 37 1.19 -4.53 43.88
C THR A 37 1.20 -2.99 43.83
N VAL A 38 2.38 -2.36 43.91
CA VAL A 38 2.51 -0.89 43.84
C VAL A 38 2.08 -0.36 42.47
N PHE A 39 2.55 -0.94 41.37
CA PHE A 39 2.16 -0.49 40.03
C PHE A 39 0.68 -0.77 39.71
N THR A 40 0.11 -1.87 40.22
CA THR A 40 -1.33 -2.16 40.13
C THR A 40 -2.14 -1.12 40.89
N ALA A 41 -1.77 -0.79 42.13
CA ALA A 41 -2.44 0.24 42.93
C ALA A 41 -2.38 1.62 42.26
N ILE A 42 -1.22 2.03 41.74
CA ILE A 42 -1.04 3.28 40.98
C ILE A 42 -1.90 3.28 39.70
N THR A 43 -1.98 2.14 39.00
CA THR A 43 -2.76 2.00 37.76
C THR A 43 -4.26 2.09 38.02
N ILE A 44 -4.76 1.43 39.07
CA ILE A 44 -6.16 1.53 39.53
C ILE A 44 -6.47 2.96 39.93
N LEU A 45 -5.62 3.60 40.75
CA LEU A 45 -5.80 4.98 41.19
C LEU A 45 -5.83 5.97 40.01
N ARG A 46 -4.95 5.78 39.02
CA ARG A 46 -4.89 6.61 37.80
C ARG A 46 -6.21 6.56 37.03
N TYR A 47 -6.80 5.39 36.83
CA TYR A 47 -8.06 5.26 36.07
C TYR A 47 -9.30 5.57 36.92
N ALA A 48 -9.24 5.42 38.25
CA ALA A 48 -10.30 5.87 39.16
C ALA A 48 -10.39 7.40 39.26
N LEU A 49 -9.25 8.10 39.31
CA LEU A 49 -9.20 9.57 39.35
C LEU A 49 -9.42 10.21 37.96
N TYR A 50 -9.02 9.53 36.88
CA TYR A 50 -9.11 10.07 35.52
C TYR A 50 -9.66 9.02 34.52
N PRO A 51 -10.97 8.72 34.54
CA PRO A 51 -11.56 7.64 33.74
C PRO A 51 -11.34 7.74 32.23
N GLU A 52 -11.33 8.96 31.67
CA GLU A 52 -11.13 9.19 30.24
C GLU A 52 -9.75 8.77 29.74
N ILE A 53 -8.73 8.69 30.62
CA ILE A 53 -7.40 8.20 30.26
C ILE A 53 -7.45 6.70 29.90
N TRP A 54 -8.38 5.92 30.45
CA TRP A 54 -8.52 4.50 30.08
C TRP A 54 -8.88 4.34 28.60
N LYS A 55 -9.89 5.07 28.12
CA LYS A 55 -10.31 5.07 26.71
C LYS A 55 -9.16 5.53 25.82
N ALA A 56 -8.53 6.66 26.16
CA ALA A 56 -7.41 7.22 25.39
C ALA A 56 -6.20 6.26 25.31
N MET A 57 -5.91 5.49 26.37
CA MET A 57 -4.81 4.53 26.41
C MET A 57 -5.11 3.26 25.59
N VAL A 58 -6.33 2.71 25.68
CA VAL A 58 -6.77 1.57 24.83
C VAL A 58 -6.75 1.96 23.35
N ILE A 59 -7.14 3.20 23.02
CA ILE A 59 -7.16 3.76 21.66
C ILE A 59 -5.77 4.30 21.23
N HIS A 60 -4.70 4.12 22.03
CA HIS A 60 -3.36 4.57 21.63
C HIS A 60 -2.57 3.43 20.94
N PRO A 61 -2.03 3.60 19.72
CA PRO A 61 -1.43 2.50 18.95
C PRO A 61 -0.22 1.86 19.63
N ALA A 62 0.69 2.67 20.19
CA ALA A 62 1.87 2.16 20.90
C ALA A 62 1.61 1.74 22.37
N GLN A 63 0.78 2.46 23.14
CA GLN A 63 0.62 2.17 24.57
C GLN A 63 -0.28 0.95 24.85
N SER A 64 -1.33 0.75 24.04
CA SER A 64 -2.24 -0.40 24.17
C SER A 64 -1.53 -1.76 24.06
N MET A 65 -0.48 -1.86 23.25
CA MET A 65 0.37 -3.07 23.12
C MET A 65 0.95 -3.52 24.48
N PHE A 66 1.27 -2.59 25.38
CA PHE A 66 1.86 -2.91 26.68
C PHE A 66 0.85 -3.42 27.72
N LEU A 67 -0.47 -3.45 27.41
CA LEU A 67 -1.47 -4.03 28.32
C LEU A 67 -1.20 -5.51 28.61
N GLY A 68 -0.69 -6.27 27.64
CA GLY A 68 -0.30 -7.67 27.85
C GLY A 68 0.87 -7.87 28.82
N CYS A 69 1.66 -6.83 29.11
CA CYS A 69 2.70 -6.89 30.14
C CYS A 69 2.14 -7.04 31.57
N TYR A 70 0.85 -6.74 31.78
CA TYR A 70 0.18 -6.96 33.07
C TYR A 70 -0.02 -8.46 33.38
N PRO A 71 -0.76 -9.26 32.58
CA PRO A 71 -0.86 -10.71 32.80
C PRO A 71 0.51 -11.42 32.73
N MET A 72 1.40 -11.07 31.78
CA MET A 72 2.78 -11.61 31.80
C MET A 72 3.56 -11.26 33.09
N GLY A 73 3.18 -10.20 33.79
CA GLY A 73 3.64 -9.91 35.14
C GLY A 73 3.04 -10.83 36.19
N PHE A 74 1.71 -11.00 36.17
CA PHE A 74 0.94 -11.76 37.14
C PHE A 74 1.23 -13.26 37.07
N ALA A 75 1.29 -13.85 35.87
CA ALA A 75 1.71 -15.23 35.64
C ALA A 75 3.06 -15.58 36.31
N THR A 76 4.04 -14.66 36.30
CA THR A 76 5.34 -14.91 36.99
C THR A 76 5.22 -14.95 38.51
N ILE A 77 4.16 -14.36 39.09
CA ILE A 77 3.85 -14.49 40.52
C ILE A 77 3.17 -15.83 40.79
N ILE A 78 2.19 -16.23 39.96
CA ILE A 78 1.48 -17.51 40.08
C ILE A 78 2.45 -18.69 40.03
N ASN A 79 3.39 -18.69 39.08
CA ASN A 79 4.42 -19.74 38.97
C ASN A 79 5.28 -19.84 40.23
N MET A 80 5.73 -18.71 40.79
CA MET A 80 6.51 -18.70 42.03
C MET A 80 5.67 -19.06 43.28
N MET A 81 4.35 -18.78 43.29
CA MET A 81 3.45 -19.28 44.33
C MET A 81 3.39 -20.82 44.31
N VAL A 82 3.36 -21.45 43.13
CA VAL A 82 3.39 -22.91 43.01
C VAL A 82 4.77 -23.48 43.36
N PHE A 83 5.87 -22.85 42.93
CA PHE A 83 7.22 -23.36 43.19
C PHE A 83 7.71 -23.17 44.64
N VAL A 84 7.33 -22.09 45.33
CA VAL A 84 7.86 -21.74 46.67
C VAL A 84 6.78 -21.72 47.75
N CYS A 85 5.62 -21.10 47.51
CA CYS A 85 4.61 -20.94 48.56
C CYS A 85 3.82 -22.24 48.80
N ALA A 86 3.46 -23.00 47.77
CA ALA A 86 2.71 -24.24 47.93
C ALA A 86 3.48 -25.33 48.71
N PRO A 87 4.78 -25.61 48.47
CA PRO A 87 5.56 -26.54 49.30
C PRO A 87 5.74 -26.08 50.75
N ALA A 88 5.68 -24.76 51.01
CA ALA A 88 5.87 -24.19 52.34
C ALA A 88 4.58 -24.06 53.16
N TRP A 89 3.43 -23.81 52.52
CA TRP A 89 2.15 -23.47 53.17
C TRP A 89 1.00 -24.43 52.87
N GLY A 90 1.13 -25.32 51.87
CA GLY A 90 0.15 -26.38 51.54
C GLY A 90 -0.91 -26.03 50.48
N ASP A 91 -1.77 -27.01 50.20
CA ASP A 91 -2.67 -27.09 49.03
C ASP A 91 -3.67 -25.93 48.86
N TRP A 92 -3.96 -25.19 49.93
CA TRP A 92 -4.78 -23.98 49.84
C TRP A 92 -4.14 -22.93 48.92
N VAL A 93 -2.80 -22.84 48.90
CA VAL A 93 -2.06 -21.95 47.99
C VAL A 93 -2.23 -22.39 46.54
N VAL A 94 -2.25 -23.70 46.26
CA VAL A 94 -2.50 -24.23 44.91
C VAL A 94 -3.91 -23.87 44.44
N SER A 95 -4.89 -23.95 45.33
CA SER A 95 -6.28 -23.56 45.06
C SER A 95 -6.41 -22.06 44.77
N TRP A 96 -5.67 -21.21 45.49
CA TRP A 96 -5.58 -19.76 45.22
C TRP A 96 -4.84 -19.47 43.90
N ALA A 97 -3.72 -20.16 43.63
CA ALA A 97 -2.97 -20.05 42.39
C ALA A 97 -3.82 -20.45 41.17
N TRP A 98 -4.72 -21.43 41.31
CA TRP A 98 -5.69 -21.80 40.27
C TRP A 98 -6.77 -20.72 40.05
N GLY A 99 -7.31 -20.12 41.11
CA GLY A 99 -8.23 -18.98 40.99
C GLY A 99 -7.58 -17.76 40.34
N PHE A 100 -6.34 -17.44 40.71
CA PHE A 100 -5.54 -16.40 40.06
C PHE A 100 -5.16 -16.75 38.62
N TRP A 101 -4.92 -18.03 38.30
CA TRP A 101 -4.67 -18.46 36.93
C TRP A 101 -5.89 -18.29 36.02
N TRP A 102 -7.12 -18.55 36.50
CA TRP A 102 -8.32 -18.26 35.72
C TRP A 102 -8.48 -16.75 35.43
N LEU A 103 -8.14 -15.89 36.39
CA LEU A 103 -8.09 -14.44 36.17
C LEU A 103 -7.01 -14.05 35.16
N ASP A 104 -5.81 -14.62 35.26
CA ASP A 104 -4.69 -14.38 34.33
C ASP A 104 -4.99 -14.85 32.90
N ALA A 105 -5.62 -16.01 32.76
CA ALA A 105 -6.08 -16.56 31.49
C ALA A 105 -7.17 -15.68 30.84
N ALA A 106 -8.15 -15.22 31.63
CA ALA A 106 -9.19 -14.32 31.14
C ALA A 106 -8.62 -12.95 30.71
N LEU A 107 -7.70 -12.37 31.50
CA LEU A 107 -7.01 -11.13 31.15
C LEU A 107 -6.12 -11.29 29.91
N SER A 108 -5.38 -12.40 29.82
CA SER A 108 -4.53 -12.72 28.66
C SER A 108 -5.34 -12.88 27.37
N LEU A 109 -6.47 -13.57 27.44
CA LEU A 109 -7.38 -13.74 26.29
C LEU A 109 -8.01 -12.40 25.90
N ALA A 110 -8.41 -11.58 26.88
CA ALA A 110 -8.90 -10.23 26.62
C ALA A 110 -7.85 -9.34 25.94
N THR A 111 -6.58 -9.33 26.39
CA THR A 111 -5.53 -8.55 25.69
C THR A 111 -5.26 -9.09 24.29
N CYS A 112 -5.26 -10.42 24.11
CA CYS A 112 -4.97 -11.10 22.85
C CYS A 112 -6.07 -10.90 21.80
N ILE A 113 -7.33 -10.76 22.20
CA ILE A 113 -8.44 -10.42 21.31
C ILE A 113 -8.55 -8.90 21.13
N THR A 114 -8.73 -8.15 22.22
CA THR A 114 -9.17 -6.74 22.16
C THR A 114 -8.10 -5.80 21.61
N VAL A 115 -6.81 -5.97 21.96
CA VAL A 115 -5.78 -5.04 21.48
C VAL A 115 -5.52 -5.20 19.98
N PRO A 116 -5.31 -6.42 19.43
CA PRO A 116 -5.23 -6.59 17.98
C PRO A 116 -6.52 -6.20 17.24
N PHE A 117 -7.71 -6.44 17.80
CA PHE A 117 -8.97 -5.97 17.20
C PHE A 117 -9.03 -4.43 17.12
N VAL A 118 -8.64 -3.71 18.17
CA VAL A 118 -8.56 -2.24 18.18
C VAL A 118 -7.49 -1.72 17.20
N MET A 119 -6.38 -2.42 17.03
CA MET A 119 -5.39 -2.10 16.00
C MET A 119 -5.97 -2.27 14.57
N ILE A 120 -6.65 -3.39 14.30
CA ILE A 120 -7.26 -3.67 12.98
C ILE A 120 -8.36 -2.65 12.68
N HIS A 121 -9.31 -2.48 13.60
CA HIS A 121 -10.52 -1.69 13.38
C HIS A 121 -10.26 -0.18 13.32
N GLN A 122 -9.52 0.37 14.29
CA GLN A 122 -9.37 1.82 14.45
C GLN A 122 -8.08 2.39 13.84
N HIS A 123 -6.99 1.63 13.84
CA HIS A 123 -5.67 2.16 13.49
C HIS A 123 -5.23 1.83 12.06
N ARG A 124 -5.72 0.72 11.48
CA ARG A 124 -5.34 0.20 10.15
C ARG A 124 -3.83 0.35 9.85
N PRO A 125 -2.92 -0.10 10.73
CA PRO A 125 -1.49 0.17 10.60
C PRO A 125 -0.91 -0.57 9.40
N GLY A 126 -0.47 0.17 8.38
CA GLY A 126 0.25 -0.40 7.25
C GLY A 126 1.55 -1.10 7.68
N LEU A 127 2.06 -2.02 6.84
CA LEU A 127 3.15 -2.95 7.18
C LEU A 127 4.38 -2.29 7.85
N GLN A 128 4.72 -1.05 7.49
CA GLN A 128 5.82 -0.29 8.10
C GLN A 128 5.68 -0.07 9.62
N ALA A 129 4.45 0.11 10.10
CA ALA A 129 4.11 0.33 11.51
C ALA A 129 4.00 -0.98 12.30
N VAL A 130 4.08 -2.14 11.65
CA VAL A 130 4.21 -3.43 12.34
C VAL A 130 5.57 -3.47 13.04
N THR A 131 5.56 -3.54 14.37
CA THR A 131 6.75 -3.68 15.20
C THR A 131 6.69 -4.97 15.99
N ALA A 132 7.82 -5.42 16.52
CA ALA A 132 7.84 -6.58 17.41
C ALA A 132 7.03 -6.37 18.71
N ALA A 133 6.67 -5.13 19.06
CA ALA A 133 5.79 -4.84 20.19
C ALA A 133 4.34 -5.34 19.95
N SER A 134 3.92 -5.58 18.70
CA SER A 134 2.65 -6.23 18.37
C SER A 134 2.53 -7.66 18.92
N LEU A 135 3.62 -8.28 19.38
CA LEU A 135 3.60 -9.56 20.10
C LEU A 135 3.19 -9.41 21.58
N LEU A 136 3.40 -8.25 22.19
CA LEU A 136 3.14 -8.03 23.63
C LEU A 136 1.69 -8.28 24.09
N PRO A 137 0.63 -8.01 23.30
CA PRO A 137 -0.74 -8.41 23.68
C PRO A 137 -1.07 -9.89 23.41
N ILE A 138 -0.28 -10.60 22.59
CA ILE A 138 -0.55 -11.99 22.14
C ILE A 138 0.23 -13.04 22.97
N VAL A 139 1.51 -12.77 23.27
CA VAL A 139 2.35 -13.62 24.14
C VAL A 139 1.73 -13.95 25.51
N PRO A 140 0.89 -13.11 26.16
CA PRO A 140 0.23 -13.46 27.41
C PRO A 140 -0.52 -14.80 27.39
N THR A 141 -1.22 -15.17 26.32
CA THR A 141 -1.93 -16.46 26.30
C THR A 141 -0.98 -17.66 26.26
N VAL A 142 0.20 -17.51 25.66
CA VAL A 142 1.29 -18.52 25.70
C VAL A 142 1.88 -18.63 27.12
N VAL A 143 1.99 -17.50 27.83
CA VAL A 143 2.46 -17.45 29.23
C VAL A 143 1.42 -18.03 30.18
N ALA A 144 0.14 -17.68 30.02
CA ALA A 144 -0.97 -18.23 30.80
C ALA A 144 -1.12 -19.75 30.56
N SER A 145 -0.97 -20.22 29.32
CA SER A 145 -0.95 -21.65 28.96
C SER A 145 0.12 -22.44 29.73
N SER A 146 1.37 -22.01 29.64
CA SER A 146 2.49 -22.66 30.35
C SER A 146 2.36 -22.59 31.88
N THR A 147 1.82 -21.49 32.41
CA THR A 147 1.48 -21.32 33.83
C THR A 147 0.35 -22.27 34.26
N GLY A 148 -0.63 -22.49 33.39
CA GLY A 148 -1.71 -23.46 33.60
C GLY A 148 -1.18 -24.90 33.61
N GLY A 149 -0.18 -25.21 32.79
CA GLY A 149 0.57 -26.46 32.89
C GLY A 149 1.31 -26.64 34.22
N ILE A 150 1.86 -25.58 34.82
CA ILE A 150 2.49 -25.64 36.15
C ILE A 150 1.43 -25.84 37.25
N VAL A 151 0.32 -25.11 37.19
CA VAL A 151 -0.80 -25.24 38.14
C VAL A 151 -1.46 -26.63 38.04
N ALA A 152 -1.66 -27.16 36.82
CA ALA A 152 -2.24 -28.49 36.60
C ALA A 152 -1.34 -29.64 37.09
N GLU A 153 -0.02 -29.47 37.15
CA GLU A 153 0.86 -30.48 37.74
C GLU A 153 0.68 -30.60 39.26
N ALA A 154 0.35 -29.47 39.92
CA ALA A 154 0.24 -29.33 41.36
C ALA A 154 -1.20 -29.52 41.91
N LEU A 155 -2.24 -29.44 41.08
CA LEU A 155 -3.63 -29.61 41.50
C LEU A 155 -3.92 -31.05 41.98
N ALA A 156 -4.47 -31.17 43.19
CA ALA A 156 -4.84 -32.46 43.79
C ALA A 156 -6.15 -33.06 43.25
N ASN A 157 -7.01 -32.27 42.60
CA ASN A 157 -8.26 -32.75 41.98
C ASN A 157 -8.04 -33.04 40.47
N PRO A 158 -8.16 -34.30 40.01
CA PRO A 158 -7.95 -34.67 38.62
C PRO A 158 -8.85 -33.93 37.62
N ASP A 159 -10.12 -33.66 37.95
CA ASP A 159 -11.05 -32.98 37.05
C ASP A 159 -10.65 -31.52 36.83
N HIS A 160 -10.27 -30.82 37.92
CA HIS A 160 -9.77 -29.45 37.83
C HIS A 160 -8.43 -29.40 37.07
N ALA A 161 -7.55 -30.37 37.30
CA ALA A 161 -6.29 -30.48 36.59
C ALA A 161 -6.49 -30.75 35.09
N PHE A 162 -7.42 -31.63 34.71
CA PHE A 162 -7.77 -31.93 33.32
C PHE A 162 -8.42 -30.74 32.60
N ILE A 163 -9.37 -30.05 33.24
CA ILE A 163 -9.97 -28.82 32.67
C ILE A 163 -8.89 -27.75 32.45
N THR A 164 -7.99 -27.58 33.42
CA THR A 164 -6.84 -26.65 33.32
C THR A 164 -5.90 -27.04 32.20
N LEU A 165 -5.61 -28.33 32.02
CA LEU A 165 -4.77 -28.86 30.93
C LEU A 165 -5.39 -28.58 29.55
N ILE A 166 -6.67 -28.91 29.35
CA ILE A 166 -7.38 -28.67 28.07
C ILE A 166 -7.47 -27.18 27.74
N ALA A 167 -7.85 -26.34 28.72
CA ALA A 167 -7.87 -24.89 28.55
C ALA A 167 -6.46 -24.33 28.23
N SER A 168 -5.40 -24.90 28.83
CA SER A 168 -4.02 -24.50 28.56
C SER A 168 -3.54 -24.90 27.15
N TYR A 169 -3.97 -26.04 26.60
CA TYR A 169 -3.74 -26.39 25.19
C TYR A 169 -4.47 -25.44 24.23
N ILE A 170 -5.69 -25.02 24.54
CA ILE A 170 -6.45 -24.03 23.75
C ILE A 170 -5.73 -22.67 23.77
N LEU A 171 -5.33 -22.20 24.95
CA LEU A 171 -4.54 -20.96 25.10
C LEU A 171 -3.19 -21.02 24.39
N TRP A 172 -2.53 -22.19 24.38
CA TRP A 172 -1.30 -22.43 23.63
C TRP A 172 -1.53 -22.24 22.13
N GLY A 173 -2.52 -22.93 21.57
CA GLY A 173 -2.85 -22.88 20.14
C GLY A 173 -3.19 -21.46 19.68
N ILE A 174 -4.08 -20.76 20.39
CA ILE A 174 -4.43 -19.37 20.11
C ILE A 174 -3.18 -18.48 20.13
N GLY A 175 -2.39 -18.57 21.22
CA GLY A 175 -1.21 -17.73 21.42
C GLY A 175 -0.11 -17.96 20.38
N ILE A 176 0.21 -19.23 20.06
CA ILE A 176 1.32 -19.54 19.16
C ILE A 176 0.96 -19.37 17.69
N CYS A 177 -0.26 -19.71 17.26
CA CYS A 177 -0.70 -19.47 15.88
C CYS A 177 -0.75 -17.97 15.58
N PHE A 178 -1.33 -17.16 16.47
CA PHE A 178 -1.40 -15.72 16.26
C PHE A 178 -0.03 -15.05 16.38
N SER A 179 0.83 -15.53 17.30
CA SER A 179 2.25 -15.12 17.33
C SER A 179 2.96 -15.47 16.02
N GLY A 180 2.70 -16.64 15.43
CA GLY A 180 3.25 -17.06 14.14
C GLY A 180 2.87 -16.12 12.99
N MET A 181 1.61 -15.67 12.93
CA MET A 181 1.15 -14.67 11.97
C MET A 181 1.89 -13.34 12.14
N VAL A 182 2.01 -12.84 13.38
CA VAL A 182 2.72 -11.58 13.66
C VAL A 182 4.24 -11.71 13.43
N LEU A 183 4.83 -12.88 13.69
CA LEU A 183 6.23 -13.18 13.36
C LEU A 183 6.48 -13.18 11.85
N ALA A 184 5.58 -13.76 11.05
CA ALA A 184 5.66 -13.75 9.59
C ALA A 184 5.54 -12.32 9.04
N LEU A 185 4.57 -11.54 9.52
CA LEU A 185 4.40 -10.13 9.16
C LEU A 185 5.60 -9.28 9.59
N TYR A 186 6.16 -9.50 10.78
CA TYR A 186 7.33 -8.79 11.26
C TYR A 186 8.60 -9.16 10.48
N PHE A 187 8.78 -10.43 10.11
CA PHE A 187 9.86 -10.85 9.22
C PHE A 187 9.74 -10.20 7.84
N HIS A 188 8.55 -10.21 7.24
CA HIS A 188 8.28 -9.53 5.97
C HIS A 188 8.54 -8.01 6.05
N ARG A 189 8.12 -7.38 7.16
CA ARG A 189 8.43 -5.98 7.49
C ARG A 189 9.94 -5.72 7.64
N LEU A 190 10.74 -6.70 8.04
CA LEU A 190 12.21 -6.60 8.11
C LEU A 190 12.91 -6.88 6.77
N THR A 191 12.28 -7.61 5.84
CA THR A 191 12.85 -7.82 4.49
C THR A 191 12.58 -6.64 3.56
N ILE A 192 11.45 -5.94 3.71
CA ILE A 192 11.09 -4.78 2.87
C ILE A 192 11.58 -3.44 3.47
N HIS A 193 11.63 -3.32 4.80
CA HIS A 193 11.99 -2.08 5.49
C HIS A 193 13.18 -2.27 6.43
N SER A 194 14.04 -1.25 6.51
CA SER A 194 15.26 -1.27 7.33
C SER A 194 14.98 -1.60 8.81
N LEU A 195 16.03 -2.09 9.50
CA LEU A 195 16.01 -2.41 10.93
C LEU A 195 15.36 -1.28 11.77
N PRO A 196 14.74 -1.61 12.92
CA PRO A 196 14.15 -0.62 13.82
C PRO A 196 15.13 0.51 14.20
N SER A 197 14.59 1.67 14.57
CA SER A 197 15.40 2.83 14.99
C SER A 197 16.32 2.47 16.17
N LYS A 198 17.42 3.23 16.33
CA LYS A 198 18.42 2.97 17.39
C LYS A 198 17.83 2.86 18.80
N GLU A 199 16.72 3.55 19.05
CA GLU A 199 16.01 3.53 20.33
C GLU A 199 15.10 2.29 20.50
N ALA A 200 14.58 1.76 19.40
CA ALA A 200 13.71 0.58 19.38
C ALA A 200 14.48 -0.73 19.15
N ILE A 201 15.79 -0.70 18.88
CA ILE A 201 16.57 -1.88 18.45
C ILE A 201 16.51 -3.08 19.42
N VAL A 202 16.28 -2.84 20.71
CA VAL A 202 16.10 -3.92 21.72
C VAL A 202 14.82 -4.73 21.48
N SER A 203 13.79 -4.17 20.81
CA SER A 203 12.56 -4.90 20.50
C SER A 203 12.78 -6.08 19.55
N VAL A 204 13.92 -6.15 18.84
CA VAL A 204 14.29 -7.28 17.97
C VAL A 204 14.47 -8.59 18.78
N PHE A 205 14.55 -8.53 20.11
CA PHE A 205 14.53 -9.71 20.99
C PHE A 205 13.12 -10.24 21.29
N LEU A 206 12.05 -9.45 21.14
CA LEU A 206 10.67 -9.88 21.45
C LEU A 206 10.19 -11.13 20.66
N PRO A 207 10.58 -11.36 19.39
CA PRO A 207 10.30 -12.61 18.66
C PRO A 207 10.73 -13.91 19.37
N ILE A 208 11.75 -13.84 20.24
CA ILE A 208 12.22 -14.98 21.03
C ILE A 208 11.20 -15.37 22.10
N GLY A 209 10.38 -14.41 22.57
CA GLY A 209 9.36 -14.57 23.61
C GLY A 209 8.33 -15.69 23.35
N PRO A 210 7.52 -15.62 22.27
CA PRO A 210 6.53 -16.67 21.98
C PRO A 210 7.17 -18.02 21.64
N LEU A 211 8.39 -18.03 21.06
CA LEU A 211 9.09 -19.25 20.69
C LEU A 211 9.68 -19.98 21.92
N GLY A 212 10.33 -19.23 22.81
CA GLY A 212 10.83 -19.77 24.08
C GLY A 212 9.69 -20.22 25.00
N GLN A 213 8.73 -19.33 25.30
CA GLN A 213 7.63 -19.68 26.19
C GLN A 213 6.70 -20.74 25.60
N GLY A 214 6.50 -20.74 24.28
CA GLY A 214 5.68 -21.75 23.60
C GLY A 214 6.34 -23.13 23.62
N GLY A 215 7.66 -23.21 23.45
CA GLY A 215 8.43 -24.45 23.62
C GLY A 215 8.35 -24.98 25.06
N PHE A 216 8.62 -24.13 26.05
CA PHE A 216 8.47 -24.47 27.46
C PHE A 216 7.03 -24.93 27.80
N GLY A 217 6.03 -24.23 27.28
CA GLY A 217 4.62 -24.55 27.48
C GLY A 217 4.23 -25.91 26.91
N ILE A 218 4.62 -26.24 25.68
CA ILE A 218 4.22 -27.52 25.08
C ILE A 218 4.94 -28.72 25.72
N GLN A 219 6.17 -28.53 26.24
CA GLN A 219 6.83 -29.53 27.09
C GLN A 219 6.07 -29.75 28.40
N GLN A 220 5.75 -28.68 29.13
CA GLN A 220 5.02 -28.77 30.41
C GLN A 220 3.63 -29.40 30.23
N LEU A 221 2.90 -29.04 29.17
CA LEU A 221 1.60 -29.65 28.88
C LEU A 221 1.73 -31.13 28.47
N GLY A 222 2.77 -31.50 27.71
CA GLY A 222 3.07 -32.91 27.39
C GLY A 222 3.38 -33.74 28.65
N LYS A 223 4.26 -33.23 29.52
CA LYS A 223 4.64 -33.84 30.81
C LYS A 223 3.42 -34.05 31.72
N VAL A 224 2.53 -33.06 31.80
CA VAL A 224 1.30 -33.17 32.60
C VAL A 224 0.26 -34.09 31.95
N SER A 225 0.18 -34.11 30.61
CA SER A 225 -0.69 -35.06 29.89
C SER A 225 -0.32 -36.52 30.16
N LEU A 226 0.98 -36.84 30.23
CA LEU A 226 1.48 -38.16 30.58
C LEU A 226 1.04 -38.60 31.99
N LYS A 227 0.93 -37.66 32.94
CA LYS A 227 0.50 -37.90 34.33
C LYS A 227 -1.03 -38.01 34.46
N LEU A 228 -1.79 -37.15 33.77
CA LEU A 228 -3.24 -37.01 33.97
C LEU A 228 -4.09 -37.90 33.05
N LEU A 229 -3.75 -38.07 31.77
CA LEU A 229 -4.60 -38.81 30.83
C LEU A 229 -4.85 -40.28 31.22
N PRO A 230 -3.89 -41.02 31.79
CA PRO A 230 -4.15 -42.37 32.31
C PRO A 230 -5.13 -42.42 33.50
N GLN A 231 -5.45 -41.29 34.12
CA GLN A 231 -6.35 -41.18 35.28
C GLN A 231 -7.76 -40.70 34.89
N THR A 232 -7.94 -40.19 33.67
CA THR A 232 -9.23 -39.63 33.21
C THR A 232 -10.07 -40.66 32.46
N THR A 233 -11.39 -40.58 32.60
CA THR A 233 -12.36 -41.36 31.81
C THR A 233 -12.57 -40.83 30.38
N ALA A 234 -12.02 -39.65 30.08
CA ALA A 234 -11.94 -39.14 28.71
C ALA A 234 -11.28 -40.17 27.78
N PHE A 235 -11.77 -40.26 26.54
CA PHE A 235 -11.33 -41.20 25.50
C PHE A 235 -11.59 -42.71 25.75
N THR A 236 -12.03 -43.14 26.94
CA THR A 236 -12.34 -44.56 27.21
C THR A 236 -13.43 -45.15 26.31
N THR A 237 -14.30 -44.29 25.75
CA THR A 237 -15.35 -44.67 24.79
C THR A 237 -14.86 -44.90 23.37
N LEU A 238 -13.63 -44.51 23.00
CA LEU A 238 -13.10 -44.68 21.65
C LEU A 238 -12.09 -45.84 21.52
N ALA A 239 -11.29 -46.12 22.55
CA ALA A 239 -10.37 -47.28 22.55
C ALA A 239 -9.81 -47.59 23.95
N PRO A 240 -9.30 -48.82 24.19
CA PRO A 240 -8.51 -49.16 25.39
C PRO A 240 -7.13 -48.47 25.49
N SER A 241 -6.83 -47.49 24.65
CA SER A 241 -5.47 -47.00 24.36
C SER A 241 -5.16 -45.60 24.91
N ALA A 242 -5.97 -45.06 25.83
CA ALA A 242 -5.80 -43.72 26.41
C ALA A 242 -4.39 -43.45 26.99
N ILE A 243 -3.72 -44.49 27.51
CA ILE A 243 -2.33 -44.45 27.99
C ILE A 243 -1.37 -43.92 26.91
N HIS A 244 -1.44 -44.47 25.70
CA HIS A 244 -0.59 -44.05 24.57
C HIS A 244 -0.84 -42.60 24.15
N GLY A 245 -2.02 -42.04 24.44
CA GLY A 245 -2.33 -40.63 24.16
C GLY A 245 -1.45 -39.68 24.98
N GLY A 246 -1.18 -40.00 26.25
CA GLY A 246 -0.25 -39.24 27.09
C GLY A 246 1.19 -39.32 26.61
N GLU A 247 1.64 -40.52 26.22
CA GLU A 247 2.98 -40.75 25.66
C GLU A 247 3.20 -39.98 24.35
N ILE A 248 2.24 -40.05 23.43
CA ILE A 248 2.29 -39.33 22.14
C ILE A 248 2.35 -37.82 22.37
N LEU A 249 1.53 -37.25 23.26
CA LEU A 249 1.54 -35.81 23.56
C LEU A 249 2.83 -35.36 24.25
N TYR A 250 3.43 -36.21 25.10
CA TYR A 250 4.73 -35.95 25.72
C TYR A 250 5.87 -35.90 24.69
N PHE A 251 6.02 -36.93 23.86
CA PHE A 251 7.05 -36.96 22.81
C PHE A 251 6.85 -35.85 21.76
N LEU A 252 5.60 -35.57 21.38
CA LEU A 252 5.25 -34.47 20.48
C LEU A 252 5.60 -33.11 21.10
N GLY A 253 5.40 -32.92 22.40
CA GLY A 253 5.78 -31.70 23.12
C GLY A 253 7.28 -31.44 23.08
N ILE A 254 8.11 -32.45 23.37
CA ILE A 254 9.58 -32.34 23.27
C ILE A 254 10.01 -32.04 21.82
N PHE A 255 9.43 -32.73 20.84
CA PHE A 255 9.75 -32.55 19.42
C PHE A 255 9.39 -31.14 18.91
N LEU A 256 8.18 -30.64 19.23
CA LEU A 256 7.77 -29.28 18.88
C LEU A 256 8.62 -28.23 19.58
N ALA A 257 8.98 -28.43 20.85
CA ALA A 257 9.85 -27.51 21.57
C ALA A 257 11.27 -27.44 20.99
N LEU A 258 11.84 -28.56 20.51
CA LEU A 258 13.12 -28.56 19.78
C LEU A 258 13.03 -27.73 18.49
N ILE A 259 11.94 -27.83 17.73
CA ILE A 259 11.71 -27.02 16.53
C ILE A 259 11.60 -25.52 16.89
N MET A 260 10.82 -25.19 17.93
CA MET A 260 10.62 -23.81 18.37
C MET A 260 11.91 -23.19 18.94
N TRP A 261 12.70 -23.95 19.68
CA TRP A 261 14.02 -23.57 20.18
C TRP A 261 15.02 -23.33 19.02
N GLY A 262 15.02 -24.21 18.02
CA GLY A 262 15.79 -24.03 16.79
C GLY A 262 15.42 -22.76 16.03
N PHE A 263 14.13 -22.43 15.92
CA PHE A 263 13.68 -21.18 15.30
C PHE A 263 14.00 -19.94 16.16
N ALA A 264 13.96 -20.07 17.50
CA ALA A 264 14.36 -19.00 18.41
C ALA A 264 15.85 -18.62 18.27
N LEU A 265 16.74 -19.59 17.96
CA LEU A 265 18.15 -19.31 17.66
C LEU A 265 18.36 -18.44 16.41
N VAL A 266 17.49 -18.54 15.40
CA VAL A 266 17.55 -17.69 14.20
C VAL A 266 17.25 -16.23 14.57
N TRP A 267 16.18 -16.01 15.35
CA TRP A 267 15.82 -14.68 15.85
C TRP A 267 16.87 -14.11 16.82
N LEU A 268 17.43 -14.93 17.70
CA LEU A 268 18.56 -14.54 18.55
C LEU A 268 19.78 -14.11 17.72
N SER A 269 20.09 -14.84 16.64
CA SER A 269 21.19 -14.51 15.73
C SER A 269 20.95 -13.16 15.03
N PHE A 270 19.76 -12.93 14.48
CA PHE A 270 19.39 -11.63 13.89
C PHE A 270 19.46 -10.49 14.91
N ALA A 271 19.02 -10.72 16.14
CA ALA A 271 19.04 -9.71 17.20
C ALA A 271 20.47 -9.35 17.66
N LEU A 272 21.35 -10.35 17.77
CA LEU A 272 22.78 -10.15 18.07
C LEU A 272 23.52 -9.44 16.92
N ILE A 273 23.27 -9.82 15.67
CA ILE A 273 23.87 -9.16 14.48
C ILE A 273 23.38 -7.70 14.36
N SER A 274 22.11 -7.44 14.66
CA SER A 274 21.54 -6.08 14.68
C SER A 274 22.20 -5.18 15.72
N ILE A 275 22.55 -5.72 16.91
CA ILE A 275 23.31 -5.00 17.93
C ILE A 275 24.78 -4.82 17.52
N ALA A 276 25.42 -5.85 16.96
CA ALA A 276 26.83 -5.79 16.56
C ALA A 276 27.08 -4.78 15.42
N THR A 277 26.11 -4.58 14.55
CA THR A 277 26.17 -3.59 13.45
C THR A 277 25.80 -2.17 13.89
N MET A 278 24.98 -2.00 14.92
CA MET A 278 24.66 -0.68 15.48
C MET A 278 25.69 -0.22 16.53
N GLN A 279 26.75 0.46 16.09
CA GLN A 279 27.65 1.13 17.03
C GLN A 279 26.94 2.25 17.81
N LYS A 280 26.89 2.06 19.14
CA LYS A 280 26.31 2.92 20.19
C LYS A 280 24.82 3.26 20.01
N PHE A 281 24.01 2.80 20.97
CA PHE A 281 22.60 3.17 21.16
C PHE A 281 22.38 3.62 22.62
N PRO A 282 21.45 4.56 22.89
CA PRO A 282 21.26 5.12 24.22
C PRO A 282 20.60 4.13 25.20
N PHE A 283 20.81 4.35 26.50
CA PHE A 283 20.04 3.67 27.54
C PHE A 283 18.61 4.22 27.58
N ASN A 284 17.61 3.34 27.53
CA ASN A 284 16.19 3.72 27.60
C ASN A 284 15.35 2.57 28.20
N MET A 285 14.07 2.82 28.48
CA MET A 285 13.15 1.82 29.05
C MET A 285 12.95 0.57 28.18
N GLY A 286 13.25 0.64 26.88
CA GLY A 286 13.24 -0.52 25.97
C GLY A 286 14.25 -1.60 26.33
N TRP A 287 15.28 -1.29 27.14
CA TRP A 287 16.28 -2.26 27.60
C TRP A 287 15.69 -3.40 28.45
N TRP A 288 14.52 -3.22 29.06
CA TRP A 288 13.78 -4.30 29.70
C TRP A 288 13.37 -5.42 28.73
N GLY A 289 13.30 -5.13 27.42
CA GLY A 289 13.08 -6.10 26.34
C GLY A 289 14.14 -7.20 26.20
N PHE A 290 15.33 -7.04 26.81
CA PHE A 290 16.30 -8.14 26.93
C PHE A 290 15.87 -9.21 27.95
N THR A 291 15.08 -8.85 28.98
CA THR A 291 14.93 -9.68 30.19
C THR A 291 13.99 -10.87 29.97
N PHE A 292 12.76 -10.61 29.50
CA PHE A 292 11.74 -11.65 29.37
C PHE A 292 11.99 -12.62 28.21
N PRO A 293 12.28 -12.20 26.95
CA PRO A 293 12.44 -13.12 25.84
C PRO A 293 13.61 -14.09 26.00
N LEU A 294 14.75 -13.62 26.53
CA LEU A 294 15.90 -14.48 26.82
C LEU A 294 15.63 -15.39 28.03
N GLY A 295 14.89 -14.91 29.03
CA GLY A 295 14.52 -15.71 30.18
C GLY A 295 13.59 -16.88 29.85
N VAL A 296 12.59 -16.67 28.98
CA VAL A 296 11.69 -17.76 28.54
C VAL A 296 12.38 -18.71 27.55
N MET A 297 13.39 -18.25 26.80
CA MET A 297 14.28 -19.14 26.06
C MET A 297 15.14 -20.00 27.00
N ALA A 298 15.62 -19.44 28.10
CA ALA A 298 16.41 -20.16 29.09
C ALA A 298 15.57 -21.19 29.88
N THR A 299 14.30 -20.93 30.21
CA THR A 299 13.43 -21.95 30.84
C THR A 299 13.12 -23.10 29.90
N CYS A 300 12.84 -22.83 28.61
CA CYS A 300 12.70 -23.86 27.57
C CYS A 300 13.99 -24.70 27.42
N THR A 301 15.15 -24.04 27.33
CA THR A 301 16.46 -24.70 27.27
C THR A 301 16.71 -25.56 28.52
N GLY A 302 16.32 -25.09 29.70
CA GLY A 302 16.45 -25.80 30.97
C GLY A 302 15.55 -27.03 31.07
N MET A 303 14.33 -26.96 30.53
CA MET A 303 13.45 -28.12 30.48
C MET A 303 13.94 -29.14 29.44
N LEU A 304 14.40 -28.72 28.26
CA LEU A 304 15.10 -29.60 27.31
C LEU A 304 16.36 -30.24 27.92
N ALA A 305 17.05 -29.55 28.84
CA ALA A 305 18.20 -30.10 29.56
C ALA A 305 17.83 -31.21 30.57
N GLN A 306 16.60 -31.21 31.07
CA GLN A 306 16.06 -32.24 31.96
C GLN A 306 15.54 -33.43 31.15
N GLU A 307 14.61 -33.20 30.21
CA GLU A 307 13.94 -34.29 29.47
C GLU A 307 14.85 -35.05 28.48
N LEU A 308 15.98 -34.45 28.07
CA LEU A 308 16.98 -35.07 27.17
C LEU A 308 18.30 -35.40 27.87
N ASP A 309 18.37 -35.27 29.19
CA ASP A 309 19.56 -35.41 30.06
C ASP A 309 20.89 -34.92 29.44
N SER A 310 20.89 -33.71 28.88
CA SER A 310 21.97 -33.25 28.01
C SER A 310 22.83 -32.17 28.64
N SER A 311 24.10 -32.49 28.87
CA SER A 311 25.13 -31.52 29.30
C SER A 311 25.22 -30.28 28.41
N PHE A 312 24.95 -30.42 27.10
CA PHE A 312 24.90 -29.29 26.17
C PHE A 312 23.77 -28.32 26.54
N PHE A 313 22.54 -28.81 26.72
CA PHE A 313 21.41 -27.96 27.10
C PHE A 313 21.57 -27.41 28.54
N ARG A 314 22.18 -28.16 29.47
CA ARG A 314 22.51 -27.66 30.82
C ARG A 314 23.44 -26.43 30.75
N VAL A 315 24.50 -26.48 29.92
CA VAL A 315 25.41 -25.34 29.71
C VAL A 315 24.74 -24.20 28.93
N ALA A 316 23.97 -24.50 27.88
CA ALA A 316 23.22 -23.49 27.12
C ALA A 316 22.22 -22.72 27.99
N THR A 317 21.62 -23.37 28.99
CA THR A 317 20.75 -22.74 30.00
C THR A 317 21.50 -21.70 30.84
N MET A 318 22.75 -21.98 31.24
CA MET A 318 23.58 -20.98 31.95
C MET A 318 23.89 -19.77 31.05
N SER A 319 24.33 -20.03 29.82
CA SER A 319 24.68 -18.98 28.87
C SER A 319 23.51 -18.07 28.52
N THR A 320 22.29 -18.62 28.39
CA THR A 320 21.08 -17.86 28.09
C THR A 320 20.51 -17.15 29.32
N ALA A 321 20.61 -17.72 30.53
CA ALA A 321 20.16 -17.09 31.77
C ALA A 321 21.09 -15.94 32.26
N ALA A 322 22.39 -15.98 31.95
CA ALA A 322 23.36 -15.01 32.44
C ALA A 322 23.04 -13.54 32.05
N LEU A 323 22.57 -13.30 30.82
CA LEU A 323 22.26 -11.95 30.34
C LEU A 323 21.00 -11.32 30.99
N PRO A 324 19.84 -12.00 31.09
CA PRO A 324 18.68 -11.44 31.81
C PRO A 324 18.97 -11.28 33.32
N ILE A 325 19.67 -12.21 33.97
CA ILE A 325 20.03 -12.11 35.39
C ILE A 325 20.92 -10.87 35.64
N SER A 326 22.03 -10.74 34.90
CA SER A 326 22.95 -9.60 35.05
C SER A 326 22.27 -8.25 34.74
N ARG A 327 21.36 -8.20 33.75
CA ARG A 327 20.63 -6.96 33.43
C ARG A 327 19.66 -6.52 34.52
N VAL A 328 18.95 -7.43 35.17
CA VAL A 328 18.05 -7.06 36.28
C VAL A 328 18.85 -6.65 37.53
N ILE A 329 19.98 -7.31 37.81
CA ILE A 329 20.89 -6.91 38.90
C ILE A 329 21.46 -5.50 38.66
N MET A 330 21.87 -5.17 37.43
CA MET A 330 22.33 -3.83 37.06
C MET A 330 21.23 -2.75 37.06
N ALA A 331 19.95 -3.14 37.05
CA ALA A 331 18.81 -2.22 37.03
C ALA A 331 18.22 -1.93 38.43
N LEU A 332 18.70 -2.62 39.47
CA LEU A 332 18.45 -2.28 40.87
C LEU A 332 19.34 -1.10 41.30
N PRO A 333 18.94 -0.29 42.31
CA PRO A 333 19.28 1.13 42.36
C PRO A 333 20.78 1.44 42.53
N LEU A 334 21.44 1.72 41.41
CA LEU A 334 22.83 2.15 41.30
C LEU A 334 22.96 3.61 40.82
N GLU A 335 22.01 4.46 41.22
CA GLU A 335 22.12 5.93 41.10
C GLU A 335 23.06 6.55 42.16
N GLN A 336 23.81 5.71 42.89
CA GLN A 336 24.93 6.11 43.73
C GLN A 336 26.11 6.59 42.85
N PRO A 337 26.46 7.89 42.84
CA PRO A 337 27.40 8.46 41.86
C PRO A 337 28.82 7.86 41.96
N GLY A 338 29.24 7.42 43.15
CA GLY A 338 30.54 6.76 43.34
C GLY A 338 30.67 5.43 42.58
N PHE A 339 29.61 4.62 42.52
CA PHE A 339 29.66 3.35 41.77
C PHE A 339 29.59 3.57 40.26
N LYS A 340 28.98 4.66 39.79
CA LYS A 340 28.98 5.05 38.37
C LYS A 340 30.39 5.38 37.86
N ALA A 341 31.24 5.98 38.69
CA ALA A 341 32.66 6.18 38.37
C ALA A 341 33.43 4.84 38.29
N MET A 342 33.19 3.92 39.23
CA MET A 342 33.78 2.57 39.20
C MET A 342 33.31 1.77 37.97
N LEU A 343 32.03 1.85 37.62
CA LEU A 343 31.46 1.19 36.44
C LEU A 343 31.95 1.78 35.12
N ASN A 344 32.18 3.10 35.03
CA ASN A 344 32.81 3.69 33.84
C ASN A 344 34.23 3.15 33.66
N ASN A 345 35.06 3.15 34.71
CA ASN A 345 36.40 2.55 34.65
C ASN A 345 36.34 1.06 34.24
N PHE A 346 35.43 0.27 34.81
CA PHE A 346 35.21 -1.12 34.41
C PHE A 346 34.70 -1.27 32.96
N HIS A 347 33.88 -0.32 32.49
CA HIS A 347 33.37 -0.32 31.12
C HIS A 347 34.48 -0.04 30.12
N ASP A 348 35.33 0.95 30.38
CA ASP A 348 36.43 1.34 29.49
C ASP A 348 37.52 0.26 29.48
N VAL A 349 37.90 -0.27 30.65
CA VAL A 349 38.77 -1.46 30.76
C VAL A 349 38.18 -2.66 30.01
N TRP A 350 36.87 -2.89 30.06
CA TRP A 350 36.21 -3.95 29.27
C TRP A 350 36.18 -3.62 27.76
N GLN A 351 36.06 -2.36 27.35
CA GLN A 351 36.07 -1.95 25.94
C GLN A 351 37.43 -2.24 25.29
N GLU A 352 38.54 -2.12 26.04
CA GLU A 352 39.89 -2.52 25.63
C GLU A 352 40.07 -4.05 25.68
N ILE A 353 39.77 -4.69 26.82
CA ILE A 353 40.14 -6.08 27.10
C ILE A 353 39.23 -7.12 26.41
N ARG A 354 37.98 -6.79 26.05
CA ARG A 354 37.02 -7.74 25.45
C ARG A 354 37.53 -8.44 24.19
N ILE A 355 38.29 -7.77 23.31
CA ILE A 355 38.73 -8.35 22.03
C ILE A 355 39.77 -9.45 22.28
N PRO A 356 40.88 -9.20 23.01
CA PRO A 356 41.80 -10.27 23.38
C PRO A 356 41.13 -11.35 24.24
N VAL A 357 40.20 -11.03 25.15
CA VAL A 357 39.47 -12.06 25.93
C VAL A 357 38.58 -12.94 25.07
N ILE A 358 37.81 -12.38 24.12
CA ILE A 358 36.98 -13.17 23.20
C ILE A 358 37.85 -14.05 22.31
N LEU A 359 38.96 -13.53 21.78
CA LEU A 359 39.90 -14.30 20.95
C LEU A 359 40.62 -15.40 21.76
N PHE A 360 41.05 -15.11 22.99
CA PHE A 360 41.68 -16.10 23.87
C PHE A 360 40.68 -17.19 24.32
N THR A 361 39.42 -16.83 24.57
CA THR A 361 38.35 -17.79 24.90
C THR A 361 38.00 -18.65 23.69
N ALA A 362 37.90 -18.07 22.50
CA ALA A 362 37.66 -18.81 21.26
C ALA A 362 38.83 -19.74 20.92
N PHE A 363 40.08 -19.30 21.12
CA PHE A 363 41.28 -20.13 21.00
C PHE A 363 41.28 -21.27 22.02
N GLY A 364 40.99 -20.98 23.29
CA GLY A 364 40.86 -21.99 24.34
C GLY A 364 39.78 -23.04 24.04
N LEU A 365 38.64 -22.62 23.50
CA LEU A 365 37.57 -23.53 23.04
C LEU A 365 37.97 -24.35 21.80
N LEU A 366 38.75 -23.78 20.87
CA LEU A 366 39.30 -24.52 19.73
C LEU A 366 40.37 -25.54 20.16
N VAL A 367 41.27 -25.17 21.08
CA VAL A 367 42.25 -26.08 21.69
C VAL A 367 41.56 -27.17 22.49
N LEU A 368 40.54 -26.85 23.28
CA LEU A 368 39.72 -27.84 24.00
C LEU A 368 39.00 -28.78 23.03
N ARG A 369 38.42 -28.28 21.94
CA ARG A 369 37.78 -29.11 20.91
C ARG A 369 38.79 -30.01 20.20
N PHE A 370 39.98 -29.50 19.90
CA PHE A 370 41.05 -30.28 19.27
C PHE A 370 41.61 -31.34 20.23
N TYR A 371 41.77 -31.01 21.52
CA TYR A 371 42.15 -31.94 22.57
C TYR A 371 41.11 -33.04 22.75
N LEU A 372 39.82 -32.69 22.90
CA LEU A 372 38.74 -33.68 23.01
C LEU A 372 38.71 -34.61 21.80
N HIS A 373 38.82 -34.10 20.58
CA HIS A 373 38.85 -34.91 19.35
C HIS A 373 40.14 -35.70 19.15
N SER A 374 41.22 -35.38 19.89
CA SER A 374 42.49 -36.14 19.90
C SER A 374 42.58 -37.14 21.05
N ALA A 375 41.79 -36.95 22.11
CA ALA A 375 41.65 -37.84 23.26
C ALA A 375 40.48 -38.85 23.11
N GLU A 376 39.70 -38.72 22.04
CA GLU A 376 38.63 -39.64 21.67
C GLU A 376 39.23 -40.92 21.08
N GLU A 377 39.44 -41.95 21.91
CA GLU A 377 39.90 -43.26 21.45
C GLU A 377 38.90 -43.83 20.42
N LYS A 378 39.41 -44.23 19.26
CA LYS A 378 38.60 -44.79 18.17
C LYS A 378 38.10 -46.18 18.53
N GLY A 379 36.93 -46.25 19.16
CA GLY A 379 36.19 -47.49 19.36
C GLY A 379 35.86 -48.18 18.02
N ASP A 380 35.96 -49.50 18.00
CA ASP A 380 35.88 -50.29 16.77
C ASP A 380 34.53 -50.18 16.03
N LEU A 381 34.63 -50.12 14.70
CA LEU A 381 33.48 -49.98 13.80
C LEU A 381 32.64 -51.26 13.75
N LYS A 382 31.57 -51.31 14.55
CA LYS A 382 30.53 -52.36 14.46
C LYS A 382 29.77 -52.27 13.13
N ALA A 383 30.22 -53.04 12.15
CA ALA A 383 29.53 -53.19 10.87
C ALA A 383 28.19 -53.93 11.02
N PHE A 384 27.12 -53.40 10.42
CA PHE A 384 25.84 -54.10 10.33
C PHE A 384 25.94 -55.29 9.35
N PRO A 385 25.49 -56.50 9.73
CA PRO A 385 25.58 -57.67 8.85
C PRO A 385 24.55 -57.58 7.71
N LYS A 386 25.02 -57.67 6.46
CA LYS A 386 24.18 -57.99 5.31
C LYS A 386 23.84 -59.48 5.34
N VAL A 387 22.58 -59.83 5.58
CA VAL A 387 22.08 -61.19 5.31
C VAL A 387 21.47 -61.21 3.91
N LEU A 388 22.14 -61.93 3.00
CA LEU A 388 21.66 -62.18 1.64
C LEU A 388 20.69 -63.38 1.63
N ASN A 389 19.82 -63.41 0.63
CA ASN A 389 19.01 -64.59 0.33
C ASN A 389 19.90 -65.80 0.00
N ASN A 390 19.51 -66.98 0.50
CA ASN A 390 19.38 -68.18 -0.32
C ASN A 390 18.66 -69.29 0.45
N GLU A 391 17.44 -69.64 0.05
CA GLU A 391 17.15 -70.99 -0.45
C GLU A 391 15.76 -71.11 -1.12
N LYS A 392 15.61 -72.15 -1.92
CA LYS A 392 14.44 -72.56 -2.72
C LYS A 392 14.59 -74.07 -2.99
N PRO A 393 13.54 -74.82 -3.39
CA PRO A 393 12.10 -74.56 -3.28
C PRO A 393 11.29 -75.76 -2.75
N GLN A 394 10.00 -75.58 -2.43
CA GLN A 394 8.99 -76.63 -2.63
C GLN A 394 7.61 -76.03 -2.95
N SER A 395 6.66 -76.86 -3.38
CA SER A 395 5.63 -76.48 -4.37
C SER A 395 4.18 -76.38 -3.89
N LYS A 396 3.43 -75.51 -4.61
CA LYS A 396 1.99 -75.18 -4.46
C LYS A 396 1.05 -76.40 -4.50
N PRO A 397 -0.19 -76.25 -3.99
CA PRO A 397 -1.33 -76.24 -4.93
C PRO A 397 -2.14 -74.93 -5.00
N LYS A 398 -2.94 -74.82 -6.07
CA LYS A 398 -3.69 -73.67 -6.59
C LYS A 398 -4.89 -73.21 -5.72
N PRO A 399 -5.30 -71.93 -5.79
CA PRO A 399 -6.69 -71.50 -5.60
C PRO A 399 -7.49 -71.59 -6.92
N GLN A 400 -8.82 -71.79 -6.85
CA GLN A 400 -9.77 -71.60 -7.96
C GLN A 400 -11.17 -71.14 -7.44
N PRO A 401 -12.04 -70.55 -8.30
CA PRO A 401 -13.06 -69.57 -7.87
C PRO A 401 -14.54 -70.02 -7.97
N LYS A 402 -15.46 -69.24 -7.37
CA LYS A 402 -16.93 -69.12 -7.64
C LYS A 402 -17.57 -68.04 -6.69
N PRO A 403 -18.86 -67.64 -6.77
CA PRO A 403 -19.42 -66.81 -7.86
C PRO A 403 -20.42 -65.70 -7.40
N VAL A 404 -21.19 -65.19 -8.36
CA VAL A 404 -22.26 -64.16 -8.35
C VAL A 404 -23.54 -64.59 -7.57
N GLU A 405 -24.34 -63.63 -7.03
CA GLU A 405 -25.79 -63.40 -7.34
C GLU A 405 -26.48 -62.29 -6.51
N GLU A 406 -27.76 -61.98 -6.80
CA GLU A 406 -28.46 -60.72 -6.45
C GLU A 406 -29.77 -60.87 -5.62
N LYS A 407 -30.23 -59.74 -5.01
CA LYS A 407 -31.67 -59.37 -4.80
C LYS A 407 -32.49 -60.23 -3.77
N LYS A 408 -33.66 -59.84 -3.22
CA LYS A 408 -34.58 -58.68 -3.41
C LYS A 408 -35.56 -58.45 -2.20
N ASP A 409 -36.06 -57.21 -2.06
CA ASP A 409 -37.37 -56.70 -1.55
C ASP A 409 -38.06 -57.17 -0.24
N VAL A 410 -38.68 -56.21 0.50
CA VAL A 410 -40.15 -56.05 0.83
C VAL A 410 -40.37 -55.01 1.98
N LYS A 411 -41.62 -54.59 2.25
CA LYS A 411 -42.14 -53.34 2.92
C LYS A 411 -43.48 -53.67 3.69
N PRO A 412 -44.31 -52.74 4.27
CA PRO A 412 -44.15 -51.37 4.84
C PRO A 412 -45.05 -50.98 6.09
N ILE A 413 -44.96 -49.71 6.59
CA ILE A 413 -45.92 -48.87 7.42
C ILE A 413 -46.39 -49.35 8.83
N PRO A 414 -46.99 -48.51 9.75
CA PRO A 414 -47.59 -47.15 9.62
C PRO A 414 -47.04 -46.02 10.57
N VAL A 415 -47.80 -44.91 10.69
CA VAL A 415 -47.39 -43.52 11.05
C VAL A 415 -48.07 -42.97 12.31
N VAL A 416 -47.39 -42.12 13.10
CA VAL A 416 -47.96 -41.01 13.92
C VAL A 416 -46.97 -39.82 13.93
N GLU A 417 -47.46 -38.57 14.00
CA GLU A 417 -46.67 -37.32 14.00
C GLU A 417 -46.45 -36.69 15.40
N SER A 418 -45.47 -35.77 15.56
CA SER A 418 -45.77 -34.36 15.94
C SER A 418 -44.55 -33.42 16.17
N LYS A 419 -44.52 -32.32 15.39
CA LYS A 419 -44.08 -30.93 15.68
C LYS A 419 -42.66 -30.60 16.20
N VAL A 420 -42.30 -29.31 16.03
CA VAL A 420 -40.93 -28.74 16.01
C VAL A 420 -40.92 -27.32 16.59
N PRO A 421 -39.86 -26.88 17.30
CA PRO A 421 -39.42 -25.49 17.38
C PRO A 421 -38.15 -25.21 16.54
N LYS A 422 -37.95 -23.95 16.16
CA LYS A 422 -37.08 -23.53 15.03
C LYS A 422 -35.59 -23.42 15.38
N SER A 423 -34.73 -23.61 14.38
CA SER A 423 -33.35 -23.09 14.32
C SER A 423 -33.25 -21.89 13.36
N SER A 424 -32.22 -21.07 13.53
CA SER A 424 -31.93 -19.88 12.70
C SER A 424 -30.56 -20.01 12.04
N GLY A 425 -30.51 -19.91 10.70
CA GLY A 425 -29.27 -19.88 9.91
C GLY A 425 -29.50 -19.25 8.53
N PRO A 426 -28.44 -18.82 7.83
CA PRO A 426 -28.54 -18.13 6.54
C PRO A 426 -29.09 -19.03 5.41
N ARG A 427 -29.66 -18.41 4.37
CA ARG A 427 -30.46 -19.11 3.35
C ARG A 427 -29.61 -19.65 2.20
N ARG A 428 -29.78 -20.94 1.90
CA ARG A 428 -29.22 -21.60 0.70
C ARG A 428 -30.08 -21.31 -0.53
N ILE A 429 -29.62 -20.46 -1.44
CA ILE A 429 -30.23 -20.32 -2.77
C ILE A 429 -29.77 -21.51 -3.63
N LYS A 430 -30.71 -22.29 -4.15
CA LYS A 430 -30.49 -23.18 -5.30
C LYS A 430 -31.09 -22.52 -6.53
N GLY A 431 -30.29 -22.29 -7.57
CA GLY A 431 -30.80 -21.86 -8.86
C GLY A 431 -31.64 -22.96 -9.51
N GLY A 432 -32.96 -22.80 -9.54
CA GLY A 432 -33.86 -23.61 -10.37
C GLY A 432 -34.34 -22.76 -11.55
N LEU A 433 -34.27 -23.30 -12.78
CA LEU A 433 -34.72 -22.57 -13.95
C LEU A 433 -36.23 -22.23 -13.84
N VAL A 434 -36.54 -20.93 -13.91
CA VAL A 434 -37.92 -20.46 -14.03
C VAL A 434 -38.35 -20.60 -15.49
N LYS A 435 -39.01 -21.70 -15.84
CA LYS A 435 -39.73 -21.79 -17.11
C LYS A 435 -41.00 -20.94 -17.04
N ARG A 436 -41.10 -19.94 -17.93
CA ARG A 436 -42.35 -19.36 -18.42
C ARG A 436 -42.42 -19.56 -19.94
N PRO A 437 -43.63 -19.56 -20.54
CA PRO A 437 -43.80 -19.97 -21.93
C PRO A 437 -43.15 -18.97 -22.89
N SER A 438 -42.45 -19.48 -23.89
CA SER A 438 -41.90 -18.72 -25.01
C SER A 438 -42.99 -18.39 -26.01
N GLU A 439 -43.10 -17.12 -26.41
CA GLU A 439 -43.72 -16.78 -27.69
C GLU A 439 -42.77 -17.19 -28.83
N GLU A 440 -43.32 -17.77 -29.89
CA GLU A 440 -42.54 -18.24 -31.04
C GLU A 440 -42.17 -17.07 -31.97
N LEU A 441 -41.07 -16.38 -31.65
CA LEU A 441 -40.41 -15.52 -32.62
C LEU A 441 -39.69 -16.37 -33.68
N LYS A 442 -39.96 -16.04 -34.94
CA LYS A 442 -39.71 -16.90 -36.10
C LYS A 442 -38.22 -16.96 -36.49
N ASN A 443 -37.85 -18.07 -37.15
CA ASN A 443 -36.56 -18.24 -37.81
C ASN A 443 -36.16 -17.00 -38.63
N GLY A 444 -34.96 -16.48 -38.40
CA GLY A 444 -34.29 -15.48 -39.22
C GLY A 444 -32.83 -15.90 -39.46
N ASP A 445 -32.51 -16.13 -40.73
CA ASP A 445 -31.22 -16.47 -41.36
C ASP A 445 -30.01 -16.85 -40.48
N GLY A 446 -29.53 -18.09 -40.68
CA GLY A 446 -28.33 -18.64 -40.06
C GLY A 446 -27.04 -18.04 -40.61
N LEU A 447 -26.64 -16.88 -40.10
CA LEU A 447 -25.24 -16.45 -40.10
C LEU A 447 -24.43 -17.37 -39.17
N ALA A 448 -23.30 -17.89 -39.67
CA ALA A 448 -22.38 -18.69 -38.87
C ALA A 448 -21.68 -17.79 -37.84
N ARG A 449 -22.18 -17.78 -36.60
CA ARG A 449 -21.63 -16.96 -35.51
C ARG A 449 -20.33 -17.56 -34.99
N THR A 450 -19.36 -16.70 -34.73
CA THR A 450 -18.06 -17.06 -34.13
C THR A 450 -17.95 -16.41 -32.76
N ILE A 451 -17.84 -17.23 -31.70
CA ILE A 451 -17.74 -16.75 -30.32
C ILE A 451 -16.31 -16.93 -29.81
N ARG A 452 -15.74 -15.90 -29.17
CA ARG A 452 -14.42 -15.97 -28.50
C ARG A 452 -14.54 -15.71 -27.00
N PRO A 453 -14.30 -16.71 -26.15
CA PRO A 453 -14.15 -16.52 -24.71
C PRO A 453 -12.81 -15.83 -24.38
N LEU A 454 -12.86 -14.75 -23.61
CA LEU A 454 -11.68 -14.14 -22.97
C LEU A 454 -11.70 -14.45 -21.47
N ILE A 455 -10.63 -15.05 -20.96
CA ILE A 455 -10.49 -15.47 -19.56
C ILE A 455 -9.51 -14.53 -18.87
N PHE A 456 -10.04 -13.54 -18.16
CA PHE A 456 -9.28 -12.64 -17.30
C PHE A 456 -9.03 -13.32 -15.94
N PHE A 457 -7.79 -13.31 -15.49
CA PHE A 457 -7.43 -13.71 -14.13
C PHE A 457 -6.52 -12.66 -13.50
N SER A 458 -6.32 -12.75 -12.19
CA SER A 458 -5.28 -12.01 -11.48
C SER A 458 -4.50 -12.92 -10.56
N SER A 459 -3.22 -12.63 -10.29
CA SER A 459 -2.53 -13.38 -9.25
C SER A 459 -1.38 -12.68 -8.54
N ILE A 460 -1.32 -12.90 -7.22
CA ILE A 460 -0.17 -12.65 -6.35
C ILE A 460 0.59 -13.96 -6.05
N THR A 461 0.02 -15.12 -6.41
CA THR A 461 0.62 -16.45 -6.20
C THR A 461 0.80 -17.21 -7.51
N ALA A 462 1.61 -18.26 -7.54
CA ALA A 462 1.80 -19.08 -8.75
C ALA A 462 0.59 -19.97 -9.13
N ASN A 463 -0.50 -19.96 -8.34
CA ASN A 463 -1.59 -20.93 -8.47
C ASN A 463 -2.66 -20.52 -9.49
N THR A 464 -3.22 -19.32 -9.41
CA THR A 464 -4.26 -18.84 -10.35
C THR A 464 -3.84 -18.88 -11.83
N PRO A 465 -2.61 -18.49 -12.22
CA PRO A 465 -2.19 -18.54 -13.63
C PRO A 465 -2.14 -19.97 -14.18
N LYS A 466 -1.92 -20.97 -13.31
CA LYS A 466 -2.04 -22.37 -13.68
C LYS A 466 -3.51 -22.80 -13.77
N ILE A 467 -4.34 -22.46 -12.78
CA ILE A 467 -5.77 -22.79 -12.77
C ILE A 467 -6.47 -22.21 -14.00
N ALA A 468 -6.15 -20.98 -14.42
CA ALA A 468 -6.70 -20.34 -15.61
C ALA A 468 -6.34 -21.08 -16.91
N LYS A 469 -5.11 -21.63 -17.02
CA LYS A 469 -4.68 -22.44 -18.17
C LYS A 469 -5.29 -23.84 -18.14
N ASP A 470 -5.24 -24.51 -16.99
CA ASP A 470 -5.87 -25.81 -16.73
C ASP A 470 -7.41 -25.75 -16.97
N TYR A 471 -8.03 -24.58 -16.85
CA TYR A 471 -9.44 -24.29 -17.16
C TYR A 471 -9.67 -24.01 -18.65
N ALA A 472 -8.87 -23.13 -19.27
CA ALA A 472 -8.95 -22.83 -20.70
C ALA A 472 -8.83 -24.09 -21.57
N GLU A 473 -7.88 -24.97 -21.24
CA GLU A 473 -7.71 -26.28 -21.90
C GLU A 473 -8.92 -27.22 -21.77
N ARG A 474 -9.77 -27.05 -20.75
CA ARG A 474 -11.02 -27.83 -20.60
C ARG A 474 -12.14 -27.19 -21.39
N LEU A 475 -12.33 -25.88 -21.19
CA LEU A 475 -13.33 -25.07 -21.88
C LEU A 475 -13.20 -25.21 -23.40
N GLU A 476 -11.98 -25.25 -23.95
CA GLU A 476 -11.77 -25.50 -25.39
C GLU A 476 -12.34 -26.87 -25.83
N LYS A 477 -12.09 -27.94 -25.08
CA LYS A 477 -12.55 -29.31 -25.40
C LYS A 477 -14.08 -29.43 -25.28
N ASP A 478 -14.66 -28.82 -24.25
CA ASP A 478 -16.11 -28.82 -24.01
C ASP A 478 -16.86 -27.93 -25.03
N LEU A 479 -16.27 -26.81 -25.45
CA LEU A 479 -16.79 -25.98 -26.53
C LEU A 479 -16.62 -26.62 -27.92
N GLN A 480 -15.54 -27.35 -28.19
CA GLN A 480 -15.40 -28.14 -29.43
C GLN A 480 -16.48 -29.22 -29.54
N LYS A 481 -16.84 -29.86 -28.43
CA LYS A 481 -17.98 -30.79 -28.38
C LYS A 481 -19.31 -30.05 -28.64
N THR A 482 -19.52 -28.94 -27.94
CA THR A 482 -20.73 -28.10 -28.10
C THR A 482 -20.87 -27.52 -29.53
N ALA A 483 -19.76 -27.21 -30.21
CA ALA A 483 -19.75 -26.77 -31.61
C ALA A 483 -20.39 -27.82 -32.53
N ALA A 484 -20.02 -29.10 -32.37
CA ALA A 484 -20.57 -30.21 -33.14
C ALA A 484 -22.07 -30.46 -32.89
N GLU A 485 -22.59 -30.04 -31.72
CA GLU A 485 -24.01 -30.14 -31.35
C GLU A 485 -24.84 -28.87 -31.68
N THR A 486 -24.20 -27.78 -32.12
CA THR A 486 -24.86 -26.46 -32.32
C THR A 486 -24.64 -25.83 -33.70
N GLY A 487 -23.56 -26.17 -34.41
CA GLY A 487 -23.17 -25.52 -35.66
C GLY A 487 -22.55 -24.12 -35.49
N CYS A 488 -22.34 -23.66 -34.25
CA CYS A 488 -21.65 -22.40 -33.95
C CYS A 488 -20.13 -22.63 -33.88
N SER A 489 -19.36 -21.65 -34.36
CA SER A 489 -17.89 -21.68 -34.30
C SER A 489 -17.42 -21.10 -32.96
N PHE A 490 -16.62 -21.85 -32.20
CA PHE A 490 -15.97 -21.36 -30.99
C PHE A 490 -14.47 -21.23 -31.24
N MET A 491 -13.91 -20.05 -30.98
CA MET A 491 -12.47 -19.83 -31.02
C MET A 491 -11.80 -20.37 -29.74
N VAL A 492 -10.50 -20.67 -29.84
CA VAL A 492 -9.66 -21.05 -28.70
C VAL A 492 -9.76 -19.97 -27.61
N PRO A 493 -10.07 -20.32 -26.34
CA PRO A 493 -10.14 -19.35 -25.26
C PRO A 493 -8.80 -18.65 -25.00
N GLU A 494 -8.81 -17.32 -24.93
CA GLU A 494 -7.62 -16.52 -24.67
C GLU A 494 -7.50 -16.22 -23.17
N VAL A 495 -6.30 -16.37 -22.59
CA VAL A 495 -6.07 -16.22 -21.14
C VAL A 495 -5.20 -15.00 -20.88
N LEU A 496 -5.75 -14.03 -20.14
CA LEU A 496 -5.19 -12.69 -19.95
C LEU A 496 -5.00 -12.38 -18.47
N ASP A 497 -3.82 -11.87 -18.08
CA ASP A 497 -3.55 -11.42 -16.69
C ASP A 497 -3.92 -9.93 -16.56
N LEU A 498 -4.78 -9.61 -15.58
CA LEU A 498 -5.15 -8.23 -15.25
C LEU A 498 -3.95 -7.37 -14.79
N ALA A 499 -2.80 -7.97 -14.46
CA ALA A 499 -1.56 -7.24 -14.18
C ALA A 499 -0.73 -6.89 -15.43
N GLU A 500 -1.04 -7.47 -16.60
CA GLU A 500 -0.34 -7.23 -17.88
C GLU A 500 -1.23 -6.53 -18.92
N VAL A 501 -2.56 -6.63 -18.78
CA VAL A 501 -3.59 -5.94 -19.56
C VAL A 501 -3.73 -4.46 -19.16
N ASP A 502 -3.99 -3.56 -20.12
CA ASP A 502 -4.51 -2.22 -19.83
C ASP A 502 -6.04 -2.25 -19.79
N PHE A 503 -6.64 -1.59 -18.80
CA PHE A 503 -8.07 -1.65 -18.60
C PHE A 503 -8.86 -0.80 -19.61
N ASP A 504 -8.26 0.28 -20.14
CA ASP A 504 -8.87 1.10 -21.21
C ASP A 504 -9.22 0.24 -22.45
N ASP A 505 -8.38 -0.76 -22.79
CA ASP A 505 -8.47 -1.58 -24.02
C ASP A 505 -9.60 -2.64 -24.01
N TYR A 506 -10.11 -3.01 -22.83
CA TYR A 506 -11.10 -4.10 -22.67
C TYR A 506 -12.36 -3.70 -21.87
N PHE A 507 -12.27 -2.70 -20.99
CA PHE A 507 -13.35 -2.40 -20.03
C PHE A 507 -13.99 -1.01 -20.21
N ILE A 508 -13.42 -0.14 -21.06
CA ILE A 508 -14.11 1.07 -21.57
C ILE A 508 -14.89 0.77 -22.84
N THR A 509 -14.41 -0.11 -23.72
CA THR A 509 -15.11 -0.54 -24.94
C THR A 509 -14.60 -1.92 -25.34
N PRO A 510 -15.45 -2.86 -25.82
CA PRO A 510 -14.97 -4.16 -26.26
C PRO A 510 -14.00 -4.04 -27.45
N PRO A 511 -12.87 -4.80 -27.47
CA PRO A 511 -11.88 -4.70 -28.54
C PRO A 511 -12.48 -5.17 -29.87
N LYS A 512 -12.19 -4.43 -30.94
CA LYS A 512 -12.76 -4.65 -32.26
C LYS A 512 -11.89 -5.62 -33.08
N SER A 513 -12.52 -6.63 -33.68
CA SER A 513 -11.91 -7.50 -34.69
C SER A 513 -12.46 -7.17 -36.09
N ASP A 514 -11.62 -7.35 -37.11
CA ASP A 514 -12.03 -7.22 -38.52
C ASP A 514 -12.96 -8.37 -38.97
N GLU A 515 -12.96 -9.48 -38.23
CA GLU A 515 -13.91 -10.60 -38.35
C GLU A 515 -15.12 -10.41 -37.42
N PRO A 516 -16.33 -10.87 -37.81
CA PRO A 516 -17.54 -10.80 -36.98
C PRO A 516 -17.49 -11.84 -35.84
N VAL A 517 -16.74 -11.49 -34.78
CA VAL A 517 -16.53 -12.32 -33.59
C VAL A 517 -17.25 -11.70 -32.40
N GLU A 518 -18.07 -12.50 -31.72
CA GLU A 518 -18.77 -12.08 -30.49
C GLU A 518 -17.92 -12.44 -29.26
N LEU A 519 -17.66 -11.43 -28.42
CA LEU A 519 -16.81 -11.58 -27.23
C LEU A 519 -17.64 -11.95 -25.99
N PHE A 520 -17.12 -12.91 -25.23
CA PHE A 520 -17.71 -13.37 -23.97
C PHE A 520 -16.66 -13.35 -22.85
N TYR A 521 -16.95 -12.68 -21.73
CA TYR A 521 -15.95 -12.37 -20.70
C TYR A 521 -16.07 -13.30 -19.49
N LEU A 522 -14.99 -14.01 -19.18
CA LEU A 522 -14.87 -14.90 -18.01
C LEU A 522 -13.83 -14.32 -17.04
N PHE A 523 -14.16 -14.25 -15.76
CA PHE A 523 -13.28 -13.73 -14.72
C PHE A 523 -12.96 -14.81 -13.69
N LEU A 524 -11.67 -15.07 -13.44
CA LEU A 524 -11.16 -16.05 -12.48
C LEU A 524 -10.36 -15.34 -11.38
N LEU A 525 -11.07 -14.82 -10.37
CA LEU A 525 -10.55 -13.81 -9.44
C LEU A 525 -10.33 -14.35 -8.01
N PRO A 526 -9.09 -14.54 -7.56
CA PRO A 526 -8.80 -14.70 -6.13
C PRO A 526 -9.12 -13.42 -5.36
N SER A 527 -9.66 -13.54 -4.14
CA SER A 527 -9.94 -12.39 -3.26
C SER A 527 -8.82 -12.14 -2.24
N TYR A 528 -8.33 -10.91 -2.17
CA TYR A 528 -7.18 -10.51 -1.36
C TYR A 528 -7.54 -9.46 -0.29
N ASN A 529 -7.02 -9.63 0.93
CA ASN A 529 -7.25 -8.70 2.06
C ASN A 529 -6.13 -7.65 2.19
N ILE A 530 -5.66 -7.16 1.04
CA ILE A 530 -4.60 -6.17 0.85
C ILE A 530 -4.93 -5.36 -0.42
N ASP A 531 -4.22 -4.25 -0.65
CA ASP A 531 -4.32 -3.45 -1.88
C ASP A 531 -3.63 -4.20 -3.06
N THR A 532 -4.36 -4.43 -4.15
CA THR A 532 -3.93 -5.29 -5.28
C THR A 532 -4.41 -4.79 -6.65
N ILE A 533 -4.02 -5.51 -7.70
CA ILE A 533 -4.51 -5.28 -9.06
C ILE A 533 -6.04 -5.43 -9.17
N ASN A 534 -6.67 -6.26 -8.32
CA ASN A 534 -8.14 -6.37 -8.28
C ASN A 534 -8.79 -5.08 -7.76
N ASP A 535 -8.15 -4.41 -6.81
CA ASP A 535 -8.66 -3.18 -6.22
C ASP A 535 -8.45 -2.01 -7.18
N THR A 536 -7.29 -1.99 -7.87
CA THR A 536 -7.05 -1.07 -9.01
C THR A 536 -8.07 -1.29 -10.15
N PHE A 537 -8.41 -2.55 -10.43
CA PHE A 537 -9.40 -2.92 -11.44
C PHE A 537 -10.82 -2.54 -11.01
N LEU A 538 -11.19 -2.74 -9.74
CA LEU A 538 -12.46 -2.30 -9.17
C LEU A 538 -12.58 -0.77 -9.17
N GLU A 539 -11.53 -0.05 -8.79
CA GLU A 539 -11.49 1.42 -8.91
C GLU A 539 -11.62 1.86 -10.37
N HIS A 540 -11.03 1.14 -11.34
CA HIS A 540 -11.25 1.44 -12.77
C HIS A 540 -12.69 1.18 -13.21
N LEU A 541 -13.30 0.03 -12.90
CA LEU A 541 -14.70 -0.23 -13.25
C LEU A 541 -15.66 0.79 -12.59
N GLN A 542 -15.33 1.23 -11.38
CA GLN A 542 -16.06 2.26 -10.65
C GLN A 542 -15.81 3.67 -11.22
N GLU A 543 -14.59 4.04 -11.63
CA GLU A 543 -14.33 5.28 -12.39
C GLU A 543 -15.15 5.25 -13.68
N THR A 544 -15.03 4.20 -14.50
CA THR A 544 -15.68 4.06 -15.81
C THR A 544 -17.21 4.12 -15.75
N HIS A 545 -17.86 3.58 -14.70
CA HIS A 545 -19.33 3.70 -14.57
C HIS A 545 -19.81 5.11 -14.13
N HIS A 546 -19.00 5.84 -13.35
CA HIS A 546 -19.33 7.22 -12.96
C HIS A 546 -18.71 8.27 -13.90
N ASP A 547 -17.97 7.83 -14.92
CA ASP A 547 -17.40 8.68 -15.95
C ASP A 547 -18.48 9.09 -16.95
N PHE A 548 -19.10 10.24 -16.70
CA PHE A 548 -20.05 10.94 -17.58
C PHE A 548 -19.55 11.23 -19.03
N ARG A 549 -18.33 10.83 -19.38
CA ARG A 549 -17.74 10.87 -20.73
C ARG A 549 -17.93 9.56 -21.50
N ILE A 550 -18.33 8.50 -20.80
CA ILE A 550 -18.58 7.14 -21.28
C ILE A 550 -20.09 6.85 -21.09
N ASP A 551 -20.66 5.93 -21.86
CA ASP A 551 -22.04 5.48 -21.60
C ASP A 551 -22.10 4.72 -20.26
N THR A 552 -23.24 4.78 -19.58
CA THR A 552 -23.51 4.09 -18.30
C THR A 552 -23.37 2.55 -18.41
N ALA A 553 -23.59 2.00 -19.62
CA ALA A 553 -23.43 0.60 -19.97
C ALA A 553 -22.57 0.42 -21.25
N PRO A 554 -21.27 0.75 -21.22
CA PRO A 554 -20.44 0.85 -22.43
C PRO A 554 -19.94 -0.53 -22.93
N LEU A 555 -20.03 -1.55 -22.08
CA LEU A 555 -19.79 -2.95 -22.43
C LEU A 555 -21.09 -3.69 -22.81
N SER A 556 -22.18 -2.96 -23.02
CA SER A 556 -23.42 -3.50 -23.59
C SER A 556 -23.27 -4.20 -24.96
N PRO A 557 -22.24 -3.96 -25.81
CA PRO A 557 -22.01 -4.78 -27.00
C PRO A 557 -21.50 -6.20 -26.73
N LEU A 558 -21.06 -6.54 -25.52
CA LEU A 558 -20.62 -7.91 -25.19
C LEU A 558 -21.78 -8.92 -25.32
N LEU A 559 -21.43 -10.18 -25.60
CA LEU A 559 -22.41 -11.28 -25.65
C LEU A 559 -22.91 -11.63 -24.23
N GLY A 560 -22.00 -11.59 -23.26
CA GLY A 560 -22.27 -11.77 -21.84
C GLY A 560 -20.97 -11.84 -21.04
N TYR A 561 -21.11 -11.84 -19.70
CA TYR A 561 -19.99 -12.08 -18.78
C TYR A 561 -20.36 -13.09 -17.68
N SER A 562 -19.37 -13.69 -17.03
CA SER A 562 -19.52 -14.48 -15.79
C SER A 562 -18.26 -14.45 -14.93
N VAL A 563 -18.42 -14.48 -13.60
CA VAL A 563 -17.32 -14.37 -12.63
C VAL A 563 -17.25 -15.61 -11.73
N PHE A 564 -16.04 -16.15 -11.52
CA PHE A 564 -15.74 -17.12 -10.48
C PHE A 564 -14.75 -16.52 -9.49
N GLY A 565 -15.12 -16.50 -8.20
CA GLY A 565 -14.25 -16.10 -7.11
C GLY A 565 -13.55 -17.29 -6.46
N PHE A 566 -12.22 -17.21 -6.31
CA PHE A 566 -11.49 -18.04 -5.35
C PHE A 566 -11.39 -17.27 -4.04
N GLY A 567 -11.83 -17.87 -2.95
CA GLY A 567 -11.82 -17.22 -1.64
C GLY A 567 -11.46 -18.23 -0.57
N ASP A 568 -10.76 -17.79 0.47
CA ASP A 568 -10.71 -18.56 1.71
C ASP A 568 -11.90 -18.11 2.56
N ARG A 569 -12.71 -19.04 3.08
CA ARG A 569 -13.70 -18.71 4.12
C ARG A 569 -13.03 -18.37 5.46
N GLU A 570 -11.78 -18.79 5.61
CA GLU A 570 -10.93 -18.61 6.79
C GLU A 570 -9.90 -17.49 6.55
N GLY A 571 -10.06 -16.34 7.23
CA GLY A 571 -9.11 -15.21 7.13
C GLY A 571 -9.75 -13.81 7.08
N TRP A 572 -11.08 -13.73 7.16
CA TRP A 572 -11.86 -12.49 7.05
C TRP A 572 -12.56 -12.10 8.36
N PRO A 573 -12.92 -10.81 8.55
CA PRO A 573 -13.64 -10.37 9.76
C PRO A 573 -15.00 -11.04 9.96
N THR A 574 -15.71 -11.31 8.86
CA THR A 574 -16.89 -12.18 8.78
C THR A 574 -16.80 -13.04 7.50
N GLU A 575 -17.49 -14.19 7.46
CA GLU A 575 -17.49 -15.06 6.26
C GLU A 575 -18.18 -14.36 5.08
N ASP A 576 -19.28 -13.65 5.33
CA ASP A 576 -20.11 -13.02 4.28
C ASP A 576 -19.44 -11.81 3.61
N GLU A 577 -18.74 -10.95 4.36
CA GLU A 577 -18.07 -9.75 3.83
C GLU A 577 -16.83 -10.08 3.00
N GLY A 578 -16.13 -11.17 3.32
CA GLY A 578 -14.80 -11.45 2.76
C GLY A 578 -14.73 -12.61 1.76
N PHE A 579 -15.55 -13.66 1.90
CA PHE A 579 -15.52 -14.79 0.99
C PHE A 579 -15.90 -14.35 -0.43
N CYS A 580 -14.94 -14.45 -1.36
CA CYS A 580 -15.06 -14.04 -2.76
C CYS A 580 -15.49 -12.57 -2.98
N PHE A 581 -15.16 -11.64 -2.09
CA PHE A 581 -15.69 -10.26 -2.12
C PHE A 581 -15.29 -9.45 -3.38
N GLN A 582 -14.04 -9.55 -3.84
CA GLN A 582 -13.60 -8.88 -5.07
C GLN A 582 -14.37 -9.43 -6.30
N ALA A 583 -14.69 -10.73 -6.31
CA ALA A 583 -15.54 -11.32 -7.35
C ALA A 583 -17.00 -10.85 -7.27
N LYS A 584 -17.56 -10.65 -6.06
CA LYS A 584 -18.90 -10.07 -5.85
C LYS A 584 -18.97 -8.62 -6.37
N GLU A 585 -17.97 -7.79 -6.07
CA GLU A 585 -17.96 -6.39 -6.54
C GLU A 585 -17.66 -6.27 -8.04
N VAL A 586 -16.76 -7.08 -8.62
CA VAL A 586 -16.56 -7.09 -10.08
C VAL A 586 -17.84 -7.51 -10.78
N ASP A 587 -18.53 -8.54 -10.29
CA ASP A 587 -19.83 -8.98 -10.81
C ASP A 587 -20.91 -7.89 -10.74
N LYS A 588 -20.92 -7.06 -9.68
CA LYS A 588 -21.82 -5.92 -9.50
C LYS A 588 -21.52 -4.77 -10.47
N TRP A 589 -20.25 -4.39 -10.66
CA TRP A 589 -19.88 -3.33 -11.61
C TRP A 589 -20.01 -3.78 -13.07
N MET A 590 -19.63 -5.02 -13.39
CA MET A 590 -19.87 -5.61 -14.73
C MET A 590 -21.36 -5.72 -15.05
N ALA A 591 -22.23 -6.02 -14.07
CA ALA A 591 -23.68 -5.99 -14.29
C ALA A 591 -24.20 -4.61 -14.71
N LYS A 592 -23.62 -3.52 -14.17
CA LYS A 592 -23.93 -2.15 -14.61
C LYS A 592 -23.38 -1.89 -16.02
N LEU A 593 -22.07 -2.08 -16.20
CA LEU A 593 -21.35 -1.75 -17.43
C LEU A 593 -21.81 -2.56 -18.66
N THR A 594 -22.35 -3.77 -18.48
CA THR A 594 -22.84 -4.62 -19.58
C THR A 594 -24.34 -4.51 -19.85
N GLY A 595 -25.08 -3.65 -19.13
CA GLY A 595 -26.54 -3.58 -19.25
C GLY A 595 -27.23 -4.86 -18.78
N ARG A 596 -26.79 -5.39 -17.62
CA ARG A 596 -27.29 -6.59 -16.93
C ARG A 596 -27.06 -7.94 -17.63
N LYS A 597 -26.24 -8.01 -18.70
CA LYS A 597 -25.89 -9.24 -19.47
C LYS A 597 -25.02 -10.27 -18.72
N ARG A 598 -25.46 -10.69 -17.53
CA ARG A 598 -24.87 -11.78 -16.75
C ARG A 598 -25.33 -13.13 -17.32
N ALA A 599 -24.37 -13.95 -17.73
CA ALA A 599 -24.66 -15.24 -18.37
C ALA A 599 -24.92 -16.38 -17.37
N PHE A 600 -24.02 -16.56 -16.39
CA PHE A 600 -24.17 -17.53 -15.31
C PHE A 600 -23.94 -16.83 -13.95
N PRO A 601 -24.52 -17.32 -12.83
CA PRO A 601 -24.30 -16.70 -11.52
C PRO A 601 -22.83 -16.68 -11.08
N VAL A 602 -22.50 -15.76 -10.16
CA VAL A 602 -21.14 -15.66 -9.62
C VAL A 602 -20.78 -16.95 -8.85
N GLY A 603 -19.78 -17.67 -9.36
CA GLY A 603 -19.26 -18.87 -8.74
C GLY A 603 -18.35 -18.52 -7.56
N MET A 604 -18.33 -19.36 -6.54
CA MET A 604 -17.48 -19.16 -5.35
C MET A 604 -16.93 -20.50 -4.87
N GLY A 605 -15.62 -20.65 -4.87
CA GLY A 605 -14.92 -21.87 -4.43
C GLY A 605 -13.98 -21.59 -3.25
N ASP A 606 -13.99 -22.46 -2.23
CA ASP A 606 -13.02 -22.37 -1.14
C ASP A 606 -11.67 -22.94 -1.58
N THR A 607 -10.63 -22.09 -1.64
CA THR A 607 -9.28 -22.45 -2.13
C THR A 607 -8.65 -23.67 -1.44
N LYS A 608 -9.06 -23.97 -0.21
CA LYS A 608 -8.52 -25.08 0.61
C LYS A 608 -9.42 -26.30 0.64
N ARG A 609 -10.72 -26.13 0.40
CA ARG A 609 -11.74 -27.18 0.65
C ARG A 609 -12.40 -27.72 -0.61
N ASP A 610 -12.94 -26.86 -1.48
CA ASP A 610 -13.86 -27.31 -2.54
C ASP A 610 -13.76 -26.58 -3.89
N TYR A 611 -12.82 -25.64 -4.08
CA TYR A 611 -12.75 -24.82 -5.30
C TYR A 611 -12.71 -25.63 -6.60
N ALA A 612 -12.04 -26.78 -6.63
CA ALA A 612 -11.94 -27.62 -7.82
C ALA A 612 -13.27 -28.30 -8.22
N GLU A 613 -14.10 -28.62 -7.23
CA GLU A 613 -15.44 -29.19 -7.42
C GLU A 613 -16.41 -28.08 -7.88
N ARG A 614 -16.44 -26.96 -7.14
CA ARG A 614 -17.27 -25.79 -7.44
C ARG A 614 -16.95 -25.15 -8.80
N LEU A 615 -15.67 -25.11 -9.20
CA LEU A 615 -15.25 -24.61 -10.51
C LEU A 615 -15.70 -25.55 -11.64
N SER A 616 -15.75 -26.86 -11.42
CA SER A 616 -16.29 -27.81 -12.40
C SER A 616 -17.78 -27.62 -12.60
N GLU A 617 -18.56 -27.58 -11.50
CA GLU A 617 -20.01 -27.31 -11.55
C GLU A 617 -20.35 -25.97 -12.23
N TRP A 618 -19.55 -24.93 -11.96
CA TRP A 618 -19.70 -23.62 -12.59
C TRP A 618 -19.31 -23.64 -14.07
N SER A 619 -18.27 -24.40 -14.44
CA SER A 619 -17.85 -24.59 -15.84
C SER A 619 -18.93 -25.26 -16.67
N GLU A 620 -19.55 -26.31 -16.15
CA GLU A 620 -20.68 -27.01 -16.81
C GLU A 620 -21.84 -26.03 -17.07
N GLY A 621 -22.22 -25.23 -16.08
CA GLY A 621 -23.25 -24.21 -16.24
C GLY A 621 -22.90 -23.08 -17.24
N VAL A 622 -21.64 -22.67 -17.31
CA VAL A 622 -21.16 -21.71 -18.32
C VAL A 622 -21.20 -22.31 -19.74
N VAL A 623 -20.82 -23.57 -19.90
CA VAL A 623 -20.87 -24.28 -21.19
C VAL A 623 -22.32 -24.49 -21.65
N ASP A 624 -23.24 -24.86 -20.75
CA ASP A 624 -24.68 -24.95 -21.05
C ASP A 624 -25.25 -23.60 -21.53
N VAL A 625 -24.89 -22.49 -20.89
CA VAL A 625 -25.34 -21.16 -21.32
C VAL A 625 -24.73 -20.76 -22.67
N LEU A 626 -23.44 -21.02 -22.91
CA LEU A 626 -22.82 -20.79 -24.22
C LEU A 626 -23.47 -21.65 -25.33
N GLY A 627 -23.81 -22.91 -25.01
CA GLY A 627 -24.56 -23.81 -25.91
C GLY A 627 -26.01 -23.40 -26.14
N MET A 628 -26.64 -22.69 -25.19
CA MET A 628 -27.95 -22.05 -25.39
C MET A 628 -27.84 -20.77 -26.24
N VAL A 629 -26.88 -19.90 -25.96
CA VAL A 629 -26.67 -18.66 -26.73
C VAL A 629 -26.29 -18.96 -28.19
N ALA A 630 -25.50 -20.01 -28.43
CA ALA A 630 -25.22 -20.54 -29.77
C ALA A 630 -26.48 -20.99 -30.55
N LYS A 631 -27.57 -21.39 -29.86
CA LYS A 631 -28.84 -21.82 -30.48
C LYS A 631 -29.89 -20.72 -30.56
N THR A 632 -29.87 -19.76 -29.63
CA THR A 632 -30.89 -18.70 -29.50
C THR A 632 -30.44 -17.35 -30.04
N GLY A 633 -29.13 -17.14 -30.21
CA GLY A 633 -28.56 -15.91 -30.76
C GLY A 633 -28.63 -14.68 -29.85
N SER A 634 -29.06 -14.83 -28.59
CA SER A 634 -29.09 -13.76 -27.58
C SER A 634 -29.14 -14.35 -26.17
N LEU A 635 -28.61 -13.59 -25.20
CA LEU A 635 -28.66 -13.92 -23.77
C LEU A 635 -29.95 -13.41 -23.08
N GLY A 636 -30.71 -12.54 -23.74
CA GLY A 636 -31.86 -11.85 -23.11
C GLY A 636 -31.43 -10.83 -22.05
N GLU A 637 -32.28 -10.62 -21.03
CA GLU A 637 -32.04 -9.66 -19.94
C GLU A 637 -30.97 -10.11 -18.92
N GLY A 638 -30.41 -11.32 -19.08
CA GLY A 638 -29.45 -11.91 -18.15
C GLY A 638 -30.07 -12.43 -16.84
N LEU A 639 -29.22 -12.96 -15.95
CA LEU A 639 -29.65 -13.47 -14.65
C LEU A 639 -29.56 -12.40 -13.54
N PRO A 640 -30.55 -12.29 -12.64
CA PRO A 640 -30.48 -11.39 -11.48
C PRO A 640 -29.39 -11.83 -10.50
N GLY A 641 -28.72 -10.85 -9.89
CA GLY A 641 -27.53 -11.07 -9.06
C GLY A 641 -27.80 -11.47 -7.62
N SER A 642 -26.71 -11.74 -6.88
CA SER A 642 -26.71 -12.12 -5.46
C SER A 642 -26.74 -10.92 -4.50
N GLY A 643 -26.52 -9.70 -5.00
CA GLY A 643 -26.80 -8.44 -4.30
C GLY A 643 -28.10 -7.83 -4.81
N ALA A 644 -28.91 -7.27 -3.91
CA ALA A 644 -30.09 -6.50 -4.29
C ALA A 644 -29.67 -5.18 -4.97
N PRO A 645 -30.32 -4.76 -6.08
CA PRO A 645 -30.06 -3.49 -6.74
C PRO A 645 -30.79 -2.30 -6.09
N ASP A 646 -31.32 -2.47 -4.87
CA ASP A 646 -32.07 -1.44 -4.13
C ASP A 646 -31.12 -0.55 -3.31
N GLU A 647 -30.44 0.40 -3.96
CA GLU A 647 -29.99 1.67 -3.35
C GLU A 647 -29.58 2.66 -4.46
N SER A 648 -30.59 3.29 -5.08
CA SER A 648 -30.42 4.42 -6.00
C SER A 648 -31.66 5.31 -5.98
N ASP A 649 -31.65 6.34 -5.12
CA ASP A 649 -32.33 7.64 -5.30
C ASP A 649 -32.13 8.49 -4.03
N ASP A 650 -31.08 9.33 -3.99
CA ASP A 650 -31.03 10.52 -3.12
C ASP A 650 -29.94 11.55 -3.53
N GLU A 651 -29.80 11.83 -4.84
CA GLU A 651 -29.41 13.18 -5.29
C GLU A 651 -30.63 13.80 -5.97
N SER A 652 -31.54 14.34 -5.15
CA SER A 652 -32.75 15.01 -5.62
C SER A 652 -32.39 16.21 -6.51
N ALA A 653 -32.86 16.18 -7.76
CA ALA A 653 -32.81 17.36 -8.62
C ALA A 653 -33.58 18.54 -7.99
N ALA A 654 -33.03 19.74 -8.15
CA ALA A 654 -33.72 21.00 -7.95
C ALA A 654 -33.50 21.85 -9.22
N GLU A 655 -34.55 22.53 -9.68
CA GLU A 655 -34.71 23.08 -11.03
C GLU A 655 -34.38 24.59 -11.11
N ASP A 656 -34.23 25.13 -12.33
CA ASP A 656 -34.16 26.55 -12.79
C ASP A 656 -33.61 26.47 -14.26
N ASP A 657 -34.23 26.76 -15.41
CA ASP A 657 -35.56 27.10 -15.98
C ASP A 657 -35.58 26.42 -17.40
N ASP A 658 -36.62 26.23 -18.22
CA ASP A 658 -38.09 26.01 -18.18
C ASP A 658 -38.48 25.48 -19.60
N GLU A 659 -39.64 24.83 -19.79
CA GLU A 659 -40.53 25.07 -20.95
C GLU A 659 -41.92 24.41 -20.78
N VAL A 660 -42.88 25.20 -20.27
CA VAL A 660 -44.31 25.31 -20.66
C VAL A 660 -45.14 24.03 -21.00
N LEU A 661 -46.22 23.77 -20.23
CA LEU A 661 -47.66 23.87 -20.66
C LEU A 661 -48.69 23.15 -19.73
N ILE A 662 -49.64 23.94 -19.21
CA ILE A 662 -51.09 23.64 -19.00
C ILE A 662 -51.54 22.56 -17.97
N GLU A 663 -52.27 23.02 -16.94
CA GLU A 663 -53.55 22.57 -16.32
C GLU A 663 -53.90 21.04 -16.23
N ASP A 664 -54.57 20.50 -15.20
CA ASP A 664 -55.49 21.12 -14.21
C ASP A 664 -55.72 20.24 -12.92
N SER A 665 -56.44 20.79 -11.94
CA SER A 665 -57.31 20.14 -10.92
C SER A 665 -56.73 19.46 -9.63
N GLU A 666 -57.09 20.06 -8.48
CA GLU A 666 -57.74 19.51 -7.25
C GLU A 666 -57.40 18.09 -6.67
N ALA A 667 -57.33 17.81 -5.34
CA ALA A 667 -57.41 18.64 -4.11
C ALA A 667 -57.04 17.87 -2.79
N LYS A 668 -56.36 18.56 -1.83
CA LYS A 668 -56.62 18.75 -0.36
C LYS A 668 -57.33 17.65 0.53
N PRO A 669 -57.18 17.65 1.90
CA PRO A 669 -55.96 17.55 2.76
C PRO A 669 -56.14 16.83 4.15
N GLU A 670 -55.08 16.74 4.98
CA GLU A 670 -54.95 16.94 6.48
C GLU A 670 -53.43 16.70 6.85
N LYS A 671 -52.74 17.01 7.99
CA LYS A 671 -52.99 17.39 9.42
C LYS A 671 -53.27 16.23 10.41
N LEU A 672 -52.97 16.25 11.71
CA LEU A 672 -52.09 17.04 12.62
C LEU A 672 -51.19 16.02 13.41
N LYS A 673 -50.62 16.13 14.63
CA LYS A 673 -50.50 17.03 15.82
C LYS A 673 -49.12 16.66 16.47
N ASN A 674 -48.24 17.47 17.08
CA ASN A 674 -48.21 18.83 17.67
C ASN A 674 -48.29 18.92 19.23
N ARG A 675 -47.15 18.72 19.94
CA ARG A 675 -46.70 19.36 21.21
C ARG A 675 -45.20 19.01 21.48
N LYS A 676 -44.25 19.86 21.90
CA LYS A 676 -44.12 20.99 22.90
C LYS A 676 -43.98 20.53 24.36
N ASN A 677 -43.12 21.09 25.24
CA ASN A 677 -42.38 22.38 25.34
C ASN A 677 -40.88 22.15 25.78
N ILE A 678 -39.87 23.06 25.74
CA ILE A 678 -39.68 24.54 25.90
C ILE A 678 -39.48 25.01 27.37
N ASP A 679 -38.35 25.62 27.83
CA ASP A 679 -36.99 25.78 27.22
C ASP A 679 -35.80 25.35 28.16
N ASP A 680 -34.91 26.12 28.85
CA ASP A 680 -34.73 27.56 29.18
C ASP A 680 -33.19 28.00 29.20
N VAL A 681 -32.68 28.87 30.13
CA VAL A 681 -31.61 29.92 29.83
C VAL A 681 -30.57 30.26 30.97
N GLU A 682 -29.65 31.23 30.75
CA GLU A 682 -28.53 31.83 31.58
C GLU A 682 -27.18 31.05 31.59
N ASP A 683 -25.96 31.61 31.47
CA ASP A 683 -25.38 32.88 30.95
C ASP A 683 -23.89 32.58 30.58
N LEU A 684 -23.19 33.06 29.55
CA LEU A 684 -23.12 34.35 28.85
C LEU A 684 -22.44 35.52 29.60
N GLY A 685 -21.43 35.23 30.44
CA GLY A 685 -20.87 36.23 31.38
C GLY A 685 -19.36 36.33 31.64
N ARG A 686 -18.42 35.85 30.80
CA ARG A 686 -16.97 36.13 31.05
C ARG A 686 -15.98 36.06 29.86
N ILE A 687 -16.11 37.00 28.92
CA ILE A 687 -14.97 37.47 28.10
C ILE A 687 -14.66 38.92 28.51
N MET A 688 -13.49 39.13 29.13
CA MET A 688 -12.66 40.37 29.21
C MET A 688 -11.87 40.46 30.53
N LYS A 689 -10.70 41.11 30.46
CA LYS A 689 -9.72 41.40 31.54
C LYS A 689 -8.92 40.19 32.03
N ASN A 690 -7.58 40.20 32.07
CA ASN A 690 -6.59 41.25 31.74
C ASN A 690 -5.28 40.64 31.20
N SER A 691 -4.44 41.49 30.57
CA SER A 691 -2.99 41.30 30.36
C SER A 691 -2.22 41.29 31.71
N ASN A 692 -0.92 40.99 31.84
CA ASN A 692 0.24 41.34 30.99
C ASN A 692 1.38 40.26 31.07
N PRO A 693 2.71 40.50 30.88
CA PRO A 693 3.49 39.76 29.88
C PRO A 693 4.67 38.91 30.44
N ASP A 694 5.54 38.48 29.52
CA ASP A 694 6.94 38.00 29.64
C ASP A 694 7.23 36.49 29.46
N ALA A 695 8.48 36.22 29.02
CA ALA A 695 9.18 34.96 28.74
C ALA A 695 8.83 34.18 27.44
N ASP A 696 9.79 34.15 26.50
CA ASP A 696 9.73 33.41 25.24
C ASP A 696 9.97 31.90 25.36
N THR A 697 9.11 31.10 24.71
CA THR A 697 9.54 30.13 23.65
C THR A 697 8.33 29.50 22.95
N LYS A 698 8.30 29.52 21.61
CA LYS A 698 7.25 28.86 20.80
C LYS A 698 7.79 27.59 20.12
N PRO A 699 7.14 26.43 20.29
CA PRO A 699 7.14 25.37 19.28
C PRO A 699 6.29 25.79 18.07
N SER A 700 6.62 25.31 16.87
CA SER A 700 5.87 25.58 15.63
C SER A 700 4.50 24.90 15.62
N ALA A 701 3.47 25.61 15.13
CA ALA A 701 2.14 25.04 14.92
C ALA A 701 2.13 23.99 13.79
N ALA A 702 1.22 23.01 13.88
CA ALA A 702 1.01 22.03 12.82
C ALA A 702 0.30 22.66 11.60
N PRO A 703 0.59 22.23 10.36
CA PRO A 703 -0.02 22.81 9.16
C PRO A 703 -1.52 22.52 9.08
N ILE A 704 -2.29 23.57 8.80
CA ILE A 704 -3.74 23.50 8.56
C ILE A 704 -3.97 23.10 7.11
N ALA A 705 -4.86 22.14 6.85
CA ALA A 705 -5.34 21.85 5.50
C ALA A 705 -6.30 22.97 5.06
N VAL A 706 -6.03 23.61 3.92
CA VAL A 706 -6.77 24.78 3.43
C VAL A 706 -7.54 24.42 2.16
N ASP A 707 -8.87 24.50 2.21
CA ASP A 707 -9.71 24.55 0.99
C ASP A 707 -9.68 25.99 0.44
N PHE A 708 -9.46 26.08 -0.88
CA PHE A 708 -9.39 27.33 -1.63
C PHE A 708 -10.41 27.39 -2.78
N THR A 709 -11.22 26.34 -2.97
CA THR A 709 -11.98 26.11 -4.21
C THR A 709 -13.49 26.29 -4.10
N THR A 710 -14.01 26.58 -2.90
CA THR A 710 -15.47 26.59 -2.64
C THR A 710 -15.93 27.87 -1.93
N TYR A 711 -16.51 28.83 -2.67
CA TYR A 711 -17.09 30.07 -2.12
C TYR A 711 -18.61 30.19 -2.35
N GLY A 712 -19.35 29.17 -1.94
CA GLY A 712 -20.79 29.29 -1.64
C GLY A 712 -21.02 29.84 -0.24
N LYS A 713 -22.14 30.54 0.01
CA LYS A 713 -22.47 31.06 1.35
C LYS A 713 -22.60 29.92 2.37
N SER A 714 -21.97 30.08 3.54
CA SER A 714 -21.87 29.02 4.55
C SER A 714 -23.21 28.68 5.20
N ALA A 715 -23.82 27.56 4.78
CA ALA A 715 -24.83 26.83 5.56
C ALA A 715 -24.14 25.69 6.34
N ALA A 716 -24.63 25.39 7.54
CA ALA A 716 -23.90 24.56 8.51
C ALA A 716 -24.08 23.04 8.29
N THR A 717 -23.17 22.42 7.53
CA THR A 717 -23.01 20.96 7.48
C THR A 717 -22.10 20.42 8.59
N LYS A 718 -22.32 19.16 8.99
CA LYS A 718 -21.60 18.52 10.12
C LYS A 718 -20.11 18.34 9.82
N LYS A 719 -19.24 18.70 10.78
CA LYS A 719 -17.79 18.52 10.67
C LYS A 719 -17.38 17.05 10.80
N THR A 720 -16.95 16.45 9.70
CA THR A 720 -16.24 15.16 9.68
C THR A 720 -14.85 15.31 10.34
N PRO A 721 -14.35 14.35 11.13
CA PRO A 721 -12.99 14.42 11.68
C PRO A 721 -11.92 14.36 10.59
N THR A 722 -11.06 15.36 10.52
CA THR A 722 -9.95 15.40 9.57
C THR A 722 -8.91 14.33 9.87
N GLN A 723 -8.69 13.42 8.91
CA GLN A 723 -7.44 12.63 8.86
C GLN A 723 -6.25 13.59 8.70
N GLY A 724 -5.09 13.22 9.26
CA GLY A 724 -3.84 13.93 8.95
C GLY A 724 -3.54 13.85 7.45
N ALA A 725 -3.14 14.98 6.85
CA ALA A 725 -2.84 15.05 5.43
C ALA A 725 -1.71 14.08 5.04
N LYS A 726 -1.85 13.37 3.92
CA LYS A 726 -0.89 12.35 3.46
C LYS A 726 0.22 12.98 2.62
N GLU A 727 1.42 12.42 2.62
CA GLU A 727 2.46 12.80 1.64
C GLU A 727 1.97 12.52 0.20
N MET A 728 2.29 13.39 -0.77
CA MET A 728 1.83 13.24 -2.16
C MET A 728 2.55 12.10 -2.90
N VAL A 729 3.87 12.00 -2.72
CA VAL A 729 4.69 10.90 -3.23
C VAL A 729 5.57 10.36 -2.09
N PRO A 730 5.02 9.48 -1.22
CA PRO A 730 5.75 8.89 -0.11
C PRO A 730 7.01 8.15 -0.58
N LYS A 731 8.10 8.22 0.17
CA LYS A 731 9.42 7.65 -0.20
C LYS A 731 9.42 6.12 -0.41
N ASN A 732 8.39 5.45 0.07
CA ASN A 732 8.13 4.02 -0.06
C ASN A 732 7.13 3.65 -1.17
N SER A 733 6.59 4.63 -1.91
CA SER A 733 5.59 4.39 -2.95
C SER A 733 6.19 3.84 -4.25
N PRO A 734 5.44 3.03 -5.04
CA PRO A 734 5.83 2.64 -6.39
C PRO A 734 6.10 3.85 -7.30
N THR A 735 5.32 4.92 -7.15
CA THR A 735 5.54 6.21 -7.80
C THR A 735 6.93 6.77 -7.48
N TYR A 736 7.33 6.88 -6.20
CA TYR A 736 8.65 7.37 -5.83
C TYR A 736 9.78 6.56 -6.47
N ALA A 737 9.67 5.23 -6.47
CA ALA A 737 10.64 4.34 -7.11
C ALA A 737 10.69 4.56 -8.64
N SER A 738 9.53 4.69 -9.30
CA SER A 738 9.42 4.96 -10.74
C SER A 738 10.01 6.32 -11.12
N LEU A 739 9.64 7.39 -10.41
CA LEU A 739 10.20 8.74 -10.61
C LEU A 739 11.73 8.75 -10.42
N THR A 740 12.22 8.10 -9.36
CA THR A 740 13.66 8.00 -9.08
C THR A 740 14.40 7.25 -10.19
N LYS A 741 13.86 6.10 -10.65
CA LYS A 741 14.38 5.33 -11.80
C LYS A 741 14.39 6.16 -13.11
N GLN A 742 13.43 7.07 -13.27
CA GLN A 742 13.35 8.03 -14.38
C GLN A 742 14.26 9.28 -14.20
N GLY A 743 15.11 9.30 -13.17
CA GLY A 743 16.16 10.31 -12.94
C GLY A 743 15.77 11.55 -12.13
N TYR A 744 14.57 11.56 -11.55
CA TYR A 744 14.10 12.64 -10.68
C TYR A 744 14.88 12.64 -9.35
N SER A 745 14.99 13.81 -8.72
CA SER A 745 15.13 13.89 -7.26
C SER A 745 13.83 14.46 -6.73
N ILE A 746 13.16 13.72 -5.84
CA ILE A 746 11.99 14.22 -5.13
C ILE A 746 12.46 15.12 -3.99
N VAL A 747 11.71 16.18 -3.71
CA VAL A 747 11.99 17.18 -2.69
C VAL A 747 10.73 17.35 -1.84
N GLY A 748 10.90 17.37 -0.51
CA GLY A 748 9.78 17.26 0.42
C GLY A 748 8.99 15.97 0.21
N SER A 749 7.67 16.12 0.25
CA SER A 749 6.63 15.11 0.03
C SER A 749 5.97 15.21 -1.36
N HIS A 750 6.05 16.38 -2.02
CA HIS A 750 5.22 16.69 -3.20
C HIS A 750 5.92 17.44 -4.35
N SER A 751 7.23 17.72 -4.25
CA SER A 751 7.98 18.48 -5.27
C SER A 751 9.09 17.64 -5.92
N GLY A 752 9.68 18.12 -7.02
CA GLY A 752 10.80 17.40 -7.65
C GLY A 752 11.61 18.20 -8.67
N VAL A 753 12.85 17.76 -8.90
CA VAL A 753 13.80 18.38 -9.84
C VAL A 753 14.52 17.34 -10.70
N LYS A 754 14.80 17.70 -11.95
CA LYS A 754 15.49 16.85 -12.93
C LYS A 754 16.48 17.68 -13.76
N ILE A 755 17.41 16.99 -14.42
CA ILE A 755 18.26 17.60 -15.44
C ILE A 755 17.62 17.35 -16.81
N CYS A 756 17.25 18.44 -17.49
CA CYS A 756 16.66 18.40 -18.82
C CYS A 756 17.61 17.71 -19.83
N ARG A 757 17.02 17.08 -20.84
CA ARG A 757 17.77 16.49 -21.98
C ARG A 757 18.70 17.52 -22.61
N TRP A 758 18.23 18.75 -22.76
CA TRP A 758 18.96 19.83 -23.42
C TRP A 758 20.11 20.38 -22.58
N THR A 759 20.00 20.42 -21.25
CA THR A 759 21.13 20.73 -20.34
C THR A 759 22.32 19.80 -20.60
N LYS A 760 22.06 18.50 -20.80
CA LYS A 760 23.10 17.50 -21.12
C LYS A 760 23.67 17.61 -22.55
N SER A 761 22.97 18.30 -23.45
CA SER A 761 23.42 18.54 -24.84
C SER A 761 24.23 19.85 -24.91
N ALA A 762 23.70 20.94 -24.36
CA ALA A 762 24.37 22.23 -24.24
C ALA A 762 25.70 22.13 -23.49
N LEU A 763 25.75 21.39 -22.36
CA LEU A 763 27.00 21.13 -21.63
C LEU A 763 28.09 20.47 -22.48
N ARG A 764 27.74 19.78 -23.57
CA ARG A 764 28.68 19.13 -24.49
C ARG A 764 28.93 19.90 -25.80
N GLY A 765 28.37 21.11 -25.94
CA GLY A 765 28.39 21.82 -27.21
C GLY A 765 27.58 21.15 -28.32
N ARG A 766 26.50 20.43 -27.98
CA ARG A 766 25.68 19.62 -28.90
C ARG A 766 24.26 20.17 -29.10
N GLY A 767 24.12 21.50 -29.13
CA GLY A 767 22.88 22.24 -29.25
C GLY A 767 22.22 22.55 -27.90
N SER A 768 21.69 23.76 -27.79
CA SER A 768 20.74 24.15 -26.73
C SER A 768 19.30 23.85 -27.16
N CYS A 769 18.32 24.00 -26.24
CA CYS A 769 16.91 23.88 -26.61
C CYS A 769 16.43 25.11 -27.39
N TYR A 770 15.29 24.95 -28.07
CA TYR A 770 14.60 26.00 -28.83
C TYR A 770 14.39 27.33 -28.07
N LYS A 771 14.25 27.29 -26.74
CA LYS A 771 14.11 28.51 -25.92
C LYS A 771 15.37 29.37 -25.87
N TYR A 772 16.53 28.86 -26.30
CA TYR A 772 17.72 29.67 -26.52
C TYR A 772 17.58 30.55 -27.77
N SER A 773 17.08 29.99 -28.87
CA SER A 773 16.77 30.71 -30.11
C SER A 773 15.69 31.78 -29.82
N PHE A 774 14.56 31.37 -29.26
CA PHE A 774 13.38 32.22 -29.04
C PHE A 774 13.61 33.30 -27.95
N TYR A 775 14.13 32.92 -26.77
CA TYR A 775 14.14 33.78 -25.57
C TYR A 775 15.52 34.02 -24.95
N GLY A 776 16.60 33.47 -25.55
CA GLY A 776 17.95 33.55 -24.99
C GLY A 776 18.20 32.66 -23.75
N ILE A 777 17.35 31.66 -23.48
CA ILE A 777 17.50 30.79 -22.29
C ILE A 777 18.67 29.82 -22.45
N ASN A 778 19.73 30.01 -21.66
CA ASN A 778 20.86 29.09 -21.60
C ASN A 778 20.44 27.75 -20.98
N SER A 779 20.39 26.69 -21.81
CA SER A 779 19.87 25.37 -21.41
C SER A 779 20.71 24.66 -20.33
N HIS A 780 21.99 24.99 -20.23
CA HIS A 780 22.89 24.51 -19.18
C HIS A 780 22.79 25.29 -17.86
N GLN A 781 22.14 26.45 -17.85
CA GLN A 781 21.88 27.29 -16.66
C GLN A 781 20.41 27.23 -16.20
N CYS A 782 19.65 26.26 -16.72
CA CYS A 782 18.22 26.09 -16.48
C CYS A 782 17.93 24.92 -15.53
N MET A 783 17.26 25.21 -14.41
CA MET A 783 16.73 24.23 -13.47
C MET A 783 15.32 23.82 -13.87
N GLU A 784 15.11 22.54 -14.17
CA GLU A 784 13.80 21.98 -14.55
C GLU A 784 13.17 21.29 -13.34
N THR A 785 12.06 21.86 -12.82
CA THR A 785 11.48 21.48 -11.53
C THR A 785 9.96 21.64 -11.51
N THR A 786 9.33 21.17 -10.44
CA THR A 786 7.93 21.45 -10.11
C THR A 786 7.75 21.49 -8.58
N PRO A 787 6.94 22.43 -8.05
CA PRO A 787 6.51 22.38 -6.66
C PRO A 787 5.35 21.38 -6.46
N SER A 788 4.66 20.94 -7.51
CA SER A 788 3.56 19.97 -7.43
C SER A 788 3.76 18.83 -8.41
N LEU A 789 3.87 17.60 -7.92
CA LEU A 789 3.90 16.39 -8.75
C LEU A 789 2.50 15.97 -9.24
N SER A 790 1.42 16.59 -8.74
CA SER A 790 0.04 16.24 -9.08
C SER A 790 -0.57 17.16 -10.14
N CYS A 791 -1.48 16.61 -10.95
CA CYS A 791 -2.17 17.28 -12.05
C CYS A 791 -3.70 17.08 -11.97
N SER A 792 -4.45 17.98 -12.59
CA SER A 792 -5.91 17.88 -12.74
C SER A 792 -6.35 17.34 -14.11
N ASN A 793 -5.40 16.98 -14.99
CA ASN A 793 -5.61 16.41 -16.33
C ASN A 793 -4.89 15.05 -16.48
N LYS A 794 -5.52 14.06 -17.13
CA LYS A 794 -4.95 12.74 -17.50
C LYS A 794 -4.53 12.71 -19.01
N CYS A 795 -3.87 13.75 -19.54
CA CYS A 795 -3.66 13.95 -20.99
C CYS A 795 -3.03 12.74 -21.71
N VAL A 796 -3.49 12.40 -22.93
CA VAL A 796 -3.01 11.24 -23.71
C VAL A 796 -1.51 11.29 -24.00
N PHE A 797 -0.98 12.46 -24.35
CA PHE A 797 0.46 12.65 -24.63
C PHE A 797 1.31 12.80 -23.36
N CYS A 798 0.70 12.79 -22.17
CA CYS A 798 1.44 12.76 -20.91
C CYS A 798 2.05 11.37 -20.72
N TRP A 799 3.34 11.23 -21.02
CA TRP A 799 4.18 10.02 -20.90
C TRP A 799 4.32 9.39 -19.50
N ARG A 800 3.36 9.69 -18.61
CA ARG A 800 3.30 9.42 -17.17
C ARG A 800 1.89 9.02 -16.72
N HIS A 801 0.96 8.86 -17.65
CA HIS A 801 -0.38 8.32 -17.43
C HIS A 801 -0.31 7.10 -16.50
N GLY A 802 -1.24 7.00 -15.55
CA GLY A 802 -1.22 6.02 -14.45
C GLY A 802 -0.14 6.17 -13.35
N THR A 803 0.97 6.91 -13.57
CA THR A 803 2.12 6.90 -12.62
C THR A 803 2.22 8.07 -11.64
N ASN A 804 1.65 9.24 -11.98
CA ASN A 804 1.63 10.41 -11.10
C ASN A 804 0.31 10.48 -10.30
N PRO A 805 0.30 11.04 -9.07
CA PRO A 805 -0.94 11.35 -8.36
C PRO A 805 -1.78 12.38 -9.13
N VAL A 806 -3.10 12.24 -9.16
CA VAL A 806 -4.01 13.25 -9.73
C VAL A 806 -5.02 13.77 -8.70
N GLY A 807 -5.56 14.96 -8.95
CA GLY A 807 -6.55 15.59 -8.07
C GLY A 807 -7.08 16.92 -8.58
N THR A 808 -8.28 17.26 -8.12
CA THR A 808 -8.96 18.55 -8.31
C THR A 808 -8.77 19.49 -7.11
N THR A 809 -8.54 18.93 -5.91
CA THR A 809 -8.33 19.66 -4.64
C THR A 809 -7.02 19.22 -3.94
N TRP A 810 -6.39 20.13 -3.20
CA TRP A 810 -5.14 19.81 -2.50
C TRP A 810 -5.41 19.02 -1.21
N ARG A 811 -5.16 17.71 -1.24
CA ARG A 811 -5.44 16.76 -0.15
C ARG A 811 -4.21 16.24 0.59
N TRP A 812 -3.05 16.84 0.34
CA TRP A 812 -1.74 16.36 0.79
C TRP A 812 -1.08 17.30 1.80
N VAL A 813 -0.01 16.83 2.44
CA VAL A 813 0.92 17.71 3.18
C VAL A 813 1.35 18.85 2.25
N VAL A 814 1.42 20.08 2.78
CA VAL A 814 2.02 21.23 2.09
C VAL A 814 3.40 21.45 2.72
N ASP A 815 4.46 21.22 1.95
CA ASP A 815 5.83 21.52 2.34
C ASP A 815 6.06 23.05 2.26
N PRO A 816 6.90 23.64 3.13
CA PRO A 816 7.24 25.07 3.05
C PRO A 816 8.01 25.43 1.76
N PRO A 817 7.82 26.63 1.17
CA PRO A 817 8.48 27.02 -0.06
C PRO A 817 10.01 27.03 0.05
N GLU A 818 10.57 27.31 1.24
CA GLU A 818 12.01 27.32 1.49
C GLU A 818 12.62 25.90 1.40
N LEU A 819 11.92 24.91 1.98
CA LEU A 819 12.33 23.51 1.94
C LEU A 819 12.36 23.00 0.50
N ILE A 820 11.38 23.40 -0.31
CA ILE A 820 11.34 23.11 -1.73
C ILE A 820 12.50 23.82 -2.43
N PHE A 821 12.69 25.12 -2.22
CA PHE A 821 13.67 25.97 -2.90
C PHE A 821 15.11 25.47 -2.73
N ASP A 822 15.57 25.30 -1.49
CA ASP A 822 16.92 24.80 -1.22
C ASP A 822 17.07 23.34 -1.62
N GLY A 823 16.02 22.53 -1.44
CA GLY A 823 15.99 21.13 -1.85
C GLY A 823 16.14 20.95 -3.36
N VAL A 824 15.47 21.76 -4.19
CA VAL A 824 15.59 21.69 -5.66
C VAL A 824 16.93 22.24 -6.15
N LYS A 825 17.41 23.36 -5.58
CA LYS A 825 18.75 23.91 -5.88
C LYS A 825 19.85 22.91 -5.56
N ALA A 826 19.88 22.36 -4.34
CA ALA A 826 20.89 21.41 -3.91
C ALA A 826 20.91 20.14 -4.79
N ASN A 827 19.73 19.60 -5.12
CA ASN A 827 19.61 18.45 -6.01
C ASN A 827 20.01 18.77 -7.46
N HIS A 828 19.65 19.96 -7.98
CA HIS A 828 20.10 20.40 -9.31
C HIS A 828 21.63 20.48 -9.37
N TYR A 829 22.26 21.19 -8.44
CA TYR A 829 23.71 21.31 -8.37
C TYR A 829 24.41 19.96 -8.21
N ASN A 830 23.85 19.04 -7.41
CA ASN A 830 24.43 17.70 -7.27
C ASN A 830 24.32 16.90 -8.58
N LYS A 831 23.22 16.99 -9.33
CA LYS A 831 23.10 16.37 -10.66
C LYS A 831 24.00 17.04 -11.71
N ILE A 832 24.28 18.35 -11.62
CA ILE A 832 25.29 19.03 -12.47
C ILE A 832 26.71 18.55 -12.11
N LYS A 833 27.07 18.47 -10.82
CA LYS A 833 28.38 17.95 -10.36
C LYS A 833 28.65 16.52 -10.87
N MET A 834 27.63 15.67 -10.95
CA MET A 834 27.70 14.31 -11.52
C MET A 834 28.04 14.29 -13.03
N LEU A 835 27.97 15.41 -13.74
CA LEU A 835 28.39 15.51 -15.15
C LEU A 835 29.87 15.91 -15.31
N ARG A 836 30.59 16.16 -14.21
CA ARG A 836 32.04 16.45 -14.23
C ARG A 836 32.80 15.21 -14.71
N GLY A 837 33.69 15.37 -15.69
CA GLY A 837 34.48 14.27 -16.27
C GLY A 837 33.71 13.39 -17.27
N VAL A 838 32.44 13.67 -17.54
CA VAL A 838 31.69 12.97 -18.59
C VAL A 838 32.23 13.38 -19.97
N PRO A 839 32.51 12.43 -20.89
CA PRO A 839 33.08 12.74 -22.20
C PRO A 839 32.29 13.80 -22.99
N GLY A 840 33.05 14.74 -23.57
CA GLY A 840 32.56 15.85 -24.39
C GLY A 840 32.06 17.07 -23.61
N VAL A 841 32.02 17.08 -22.27
CA VAL A 841 31.56 18.26 -21.51
C VAL A 841 32.59 19.41 -21.60
N ARG A 842 32.14 20.58 -22.07
CA ARG A 842 32.95 21.80 -22.22
C ARG A 842 33.17 22.45 -20.85
N ALA A 843 34.43 22.73 -20.49
CA ALA A 843 34.79 23.22 -19.16
C ALA A 843 34.14 24.59 -18.84
N GLU A 844 34.10 25.49 -19.81
CA GLU A 844 33.43 26.80 -19.74
C GLU A 844 31.93 26.66 -19.36
N ARG A 845 31.18 25.82 -20.08
CA ARG A 845 29.75 25.60 -19.83
C ARG A 845 29.48 24.85 -18.54
N PHE A 846 30.41 24.00 -18.09
CA PHE A 846 30.33 23.38 -16.77
C PHE A 846 30.50 24.41 -15.65
N ALA A 847 31.40 25.39 -15.80
CA ALA A 847 31.53 26.50 -14.85
C ALA A 847 30.28 27.39 -14.86
N GLU A 848 29.76 27.75 -16.04
CA GLU A 848 28.52 28.52 -16.19
C GLU A 848 27.30 27.81 -15.57
N ALA A 849 27.22 26.48 -15.70
CA ALA A 849 26.13 25.65 -15.14
C ALA A 849 26.15 25.55 -13.59
N MET A 850 27.24 25.98 -12.93
CA MET A 850 27.25 26.14 -11.46
C MET A 850 26.55 27.43 -11.01
N ARG A 851 26.02 28.25 -11.93
CA ARG A 851 25.10 29.35 -11.64
C ARG A 851 23.77 29.14 -12.36
N ILE A 852 22.73 28.80 -11.61
CA ILE A 852 21.35 28.77 -12.12
C ILE A 852 20.95 30.20 -12.51
N ARG A 853 20.33 30.38 -13.67
CA ARG A 853 19.79 31.67 -14.15
C ARG A 853 18.33 31.60 -14.58
N HIS A 854 17.83 30.40 -14.83
CA HIS A 854 16.48 30.13 -15.29
C HIS A 854 15.89 28.96 -14.49
N CYS A 855 14.61 29.06 -14.12
CA CYS A 855 13.85 28.01 -13.48
C CYS A 855 12.60 27.71 -14.32
N ALA A 856 12.57 26.53 -14.93
CA ALA A 856 11.43 26.00 -15.66
C ALA A 856 10.53 25.23 -14.69
N LEU A 857 9.44 25.88 -14.28
CA LEU A 857 8.34 25.30 -13.53
C LEU A 857 7.42 24.60 -14.54
N SER A 858 7.87 23.44 -15.00
CA SER A 858 7.25 22.69 -16.11
C SER A 858 7.65 21.22 -16.18
N LEU A 859 8.17 20.64 -15.09
CA LEU A 859 8.76 19.29 -15.12
C LEU A 859 7.71 18.17 -15.22
N VAL A 860 6.68 18.23 -14.37
CA VAL A 860 5.56 17.29 -14.25
C VAL A 860 4.52 17.90 -13.30
N GLY A 861 3.27 17.42 -13.33
CA GLY A 861 2.19 17.96 -12.51
C GLY A 861 1.74 19.34 -12.97
N GLU A 862 0.98 20.01 -12.12
CA GLU A 862 0.48 21.38 -12.31
C GLU A 862 1.13 22.32 -11.26
N PRO A 863 2.16 23.09 -11.62
CA PRO A 863 2.86 24.00 -10.72
C PRO A 863 1.96 25.04 -10.04
N ILE A 864 0.91 25.53 -10.71
CA ILE A 864 0.04 26.59 -10.16
C ILE A 864 -0.91 26.09 -9.06
N PHE A 865 -1.03 24.76 -8.92
CA PHE A 865 -1.83 24.09 -7.89
C PHE A 865 -1.18 24.11 -6.49
N TYR A 866 0.11 24.44 -6.40
CA TYR A 866 0.82 24.56 -5.12
C TYR A 866 0.41 25.86 -4.39
N PRO A 867 -0.11 25.80 -3.14
CA PRO A 867 -0.67 26.97 -2.45
C PRO A 867 0.28 28.18 -2.34
N TYR A 868 1.57 27.95 -2.08
CA TYR A 868 2.56 29.02 -1.89
C TYR A 868 3.36 29.34 -3.16
N ILE A 869 2.77 29.17 -4.35
CA ILE A 869 3.44 29.40 -5.65
C ILE A 869 4.00 30.82 -5.81
N ASN A 870 3.27 31.83 -5.32
CA ASN A 870 3.73 33.23 -5.36
C ASN A 870 4.96 33.49 -4.47
N GLU A 871 5.04 32.84 -3.31
CA GLU A 871 6.19 32.95 -2.40
C GLU A 871 7.41 32.25 -3.01
N PHE A 872 7.22 31.06 -3.60
CA PHE A 872 8.26 30.33 -4.31
C PHE A 872 8.81 31.10 -5.53
N LEU A 873 7.95 31.82 -6.26
CA LEU A 873 8.38 32.74 -7.33
C LEU A 873 9.21 33.90 -6.77
N GLY A 874 8.80 34.49 -5.64
CA GLY A 874 9.56 35.52 -4.93
C GLY A 874 10.96 35.05 -4.52
N MET A 875 11.10 33.82 -4.00
CA MET A 875 12.40 33.23 -3.65
C MET A 875 13.33 33.09 -4.87
N LEU A 876 12.80 32.62 -6.01
CA LEU A 876 13.55 32.56 -7.28
C LEU A 876 14.06 33.94 -7.71
N HIS A 877 13.20 34.96 -7.63
CA HIS A 877 13.55 36.30 -8.09
C HIS A 877 14.54 37.00 -7.15
N ALA A 878 14.49 36.72 -5.84
CA ALA A 878 15.46 37.23 -4.87
C ALA A 878 16.90 36.77 -5.15
N GLU A 879 17.11 35.58 -5.73
CA GLU A 879 18.42 35.12 -6.23
C GLU A 879 18.70 35.51 -7.69
N ARG A 880 17.87 36.39 -8.28
CA ARG A 880 17.89 36.77 -9.72
C ARG A 880 17.89 35.55 -10.66
N ILE A 881 17.03 34.56 -10.33
CA ILE A 881 16.70 33.39 -11.16
C ILE A 881 15.36 33.66 -11.86
N SER A 882 15.37 33.68 -13.20
CA SER A 882 14.19 33.97 -14.01
C SER A 882 13.22 32.78 -14.03
N SER A 883 11.92 33.07 -14.07
CA SER A 883 10.85 32.08 -13.81
C SER A 883 9.96 31.84 -15.04
N PHE A 884 9.76 30.57 -15.37
CA PHE A 884 8.95 30.14 -16.50
C PHE A 884 7.92 29.12 -16.02
N LEU A 885 6.70 29.60 -15.73
CA LEU A 885 5.60 28.78 -15.19
C LEU A 885 4.71 28.29 -16.32
N VAL A 886 4.47 26.98 -16.38
CA VAL A 886 3.54 26.33 -17.32
C VAL A 886 2.35 25.77 -16.55
N CYS A 887 1.13 26.09 -16.99
CA CYS A 887 -0.11 25.50 -16.44
C CYS A 887 -1.11 25.03 -17.53
N ASN A 888 -2.10 24.24 -17.11
CA ASN A 888 -3.10 23.54 -17.93
C ASN A 888 -4.49 24.22 -18.01
N ALA A 889 -4.61 25.47 -17.55
CA ALA A 889 -5.86 26.25 -17.55
C ALA A 889 -7.06 25.63 -16.78
N GLN A 890 -6.83 24.79 -15.77
CA GLN A 890 -7.90 24.31 -14.87
C GLN A 890 -8.06 25.11 -13.56
N HIS A 891 -7.11 26.00 -13.26
CA HIS A 891 -6.98 26.73 -11.99
C HIS A 891 -7.08 28.25 -12.18
N PRO A 892 -8.26 28.78 -12.58
CA PRO A 892 -8.42 30.20 -12.93
C PRO A 892 -8.16 31.16 -11.77
N ASP A 893 -8.60 30.83 -10.56
CA ASP A 893 -8.47 31.74 -9.41
C ASP A 893 -7.00 31.89 -8.96
N GLN A 894 -6.22 30.81 -9.05
CA GLN A 894 -4.77 30.81 -8.85
C GLN A 894 -4.05 31.57 -9.97
N LEU A 895 -4.52 31.47 -11.22
CA LEU A 895 -4.02 32.22 -12.37
C LEU A 895 -4.29 33.73 -12.24
N ALA A 896 -5.46 34.11 -11.72
CA ALA A 896 -5.82 35.49 -11.40
C ALA A 896 -4.97 36.03 -10.23
N ALA A 897 -4.74 35.22 -9.19
CA ALA A 897 -3.90 35.56 -8.03
C ALA A 897 -2.38 35.52 -8.32
N LEU A 898 -1.95 35.09 -9.50
CA LEU A 898 -0.52 34.96 -9.84
C LEU A 898 0.17 36.33 -9.94
N LYS A 899 1.22 36.52 -9.14
CA LYS A 899 2.10 37.70 -9.14
C LYS A 899 3.15 37.64 -10.26
N ALA A 900 4.10 38.57 -10.24
CA ALA A 900 5.21 38.65 -11.19
C ALA A 900 5.79 37.26 -11.54
N VAL A 901 5.89 37.00 -12.84
CA VAL A 901 6.55 35.82 -13.43
C VAL A 901 7.21 36.28 -14.72
N THR A 902 8.44 35.82 -15.00
CA THR A 902 9.23 36.33 -16.12
C THR A 902 8.56 36.04 -17.46
N GLN A 903 8.00 34.83 -17.59
CA GLN A 903 7.11 34.44 -18.69
C GLN A 903 6.13 33.35 -18.24
N LEU A 904 4.83 33.57 -18.51
CA LEU A 904 3.71 32.70 -18.17
C LEU A 904 3.29 31.89 -19.41
N TYR A 905 3.17 30.58 -19.24
CA TYR A 905 2.79 29.63 -20.27
C TYR A 905 1.47 28.96 -19.93
N VAL A 906 0.61 28.83 -20.93
CA VAL A 906 -0.58 27.99 -20.86
C VAL A 906 -0.54 26.96 -21.99
N SER A 907 -0.73 25.70 -21.63
CA SER A 907 -0.87 24.60 -22.58
C SER A 907 -2.26 24.67 -23.22
N ILE A 908 -2.30 24.73 -24.55
CA ILE A 908 -3.51 24.85 -25.36
C ILE A 908 -3.44 23.71 -26.37
N ASP A 909 -3.77 22.50 -25.92
CA ASP A 909 -3.51 21.26 -26.66
C ASP A 909 -4.76 20.69 -27.37
N ALA A 910 -5.86 21.45 -27.37
CA ALA A 910 -7.08 21.21 -28.15
C ALA A 910 -7.82 22.52 -28.44
N SER A 911 -8.54 22.59 -29.56
CA SER A 911 -9.29 23.80 -29.96
C SER A 911 -10.73 23.92 -29.45
N ASN A 912 -11.38 22.80 -29.12
CA ASN A 912 -12.81 22.71 -28.78
C ASN A 912 -13.07 21.80 -27.55
N LYS A 913 -14.30 21.81 -27.02
CA LYS A 913 -14.65 21.11 -25.76
C LYS A 913 -14.47 19.59 -25.87
N GLU A 914 -14.80 19.02 -27.03
CA GLU A 914 -14.79 17.59 -27.34
C GLU A 914 -13.36 17.09 -27.53
N SER A 915 -12.54 17.80 -28.33
CA SER A 915 -11.10 17.54 -28.46
C SER A 915 -10.38 17.70 -27.12
N LEU A 916 -10.72 18.70 -26.29
CA LEU A 916 -10.11 18.86 -24.96
C LEU A 916 -10.49 17.70 -24.01
N ARG A 917 -11.75 17.27 -24.05
CA ARG A 917 -12.24 16.09 -23.31
C ARG A 917 -11.49 14.81 -23.70
N LYS A 918 -11.22 14.62 -25.00
CA LYS A 918 -10.53 13.45 -25.59
C LYS A 918 -9.02 13.46 -25.35
N ILE A 919 -8.37 14.61 -25.56
CA ILE A 919 -6.90 14.76 -25.56
C ILE A 919 -6.37 14.97 -24.14
N ASP A 920 -6.93 15.95 -23.42
CA ASP A 920 -6.41 16.34 -22.11
C ASP A 920 -7.00 15.52 -20.96
N ARG A 921 -8.15 14.84 -21.20
CA ARG A 921 -8.87 14.03 -20.21
C ARG A 921 -8.96 14.74 -18.82
N PRO A 922 -9.46 15.99 -18.74
CA PRO A 922 -9.53 16.74 -17.48
C PRO A 922 -10.46 16.07 -16.45
N LEU A 923 -10.23 16.36 -15.17
CA LEU A 923 -10.96 15.77 -14.03
C LEU A 923 -12.08 16.66 -13.46
N HIS A 924 -12.11 17.94 -13.83
CA HIS A 924 -13.20 18.85 -13.44
C HIS A 924 -14.44 18.59 -14.32
N ARG A 925 -15.66 18.69 -13.74
CA ARG A 925 -16.90 18.64 -14.54
C ARG A 925 -17.07 19.93 -15.37
N ASP A 926 -16.68 21.06 -14.79
CA ASP A 926 -16.65 22.42 -15.35
C ASP A 926 -15.33 22.76 -16.08
N PHE A 927 -14.68 21.75 -16.69
CA PHE A 927 -13.32 21.86 -17.24
C PHE A 927 -13.18 22.89 -18.39
N TRP A 928 -14.22 23.04 -19.21
CA TRP A 928 -14.21 23.94 -20.36
C TRP A 928 -14.48 25.38 -19.94
N GLU A 929 -15.36 25.54 -18.95
CA GLU A 929 -15.75 26.81 -18.38
C GLU A 929 -14.56 27.41 -17.59
N ARG A 930 -13.82 26.57 -16.86
CA ARG A 930 -12.50 26.90 -16.26
C ARG A 930 -11.47 27.30 -17.31
N PHE A 931 -11.35 26.52 -18.38
CA PHE A 931 -10.41 26.77 -19.47
C PHE A 931 -10.67 28.12 -20.14
N GLN A 932 -11.93 28.38 -20.52
CA GLN A 932 -12.40 29.64 -21.12
C GLN A 932 -12.11 30.85 -20.22
N ARG A 933 -12.40 30.74 -18.91
CA ARG A 933 -12.10 31.77 -17.90
C ARG A 933 -10.59 32.02 -17.76
N CYS A 934 -9.75 30.98 -17.87
CA CYS A 934 -8.30 31.17 -17.91
C CYS A 934 -7.83 31.97 -19.13
N LEU A 935 -8.45 31.81 -20.30
CA LEU A 935 -8.09 32.59 -21.49
C LEU A 935 -8.41 34.08 -21.32
N GLU A 936 -9.53 34.41 -20.67
CA GLU A 936 -9.90 35.78 -20.31
C GLU A 936 -8.89 36.40 -19.34
N ILE A 937 -8.49 35.67 -18.30
CA ILE A 937 -7.46 36.11 -17.35
C ILE A 937 -6.11 36.36 -18.06
N LEU A 938 -5.75 35.54 -19.07
CA LEU A 938 -4.54 35.77 -19.87
C LEU A 938 -4.63 37.04 -20.75
N ARG A 939 -5.83 37.35 -21.28
CA ARG A 939 -6.12 38.57 -22.05
C ARG A 939 -5.92 39.85 -21.24
N GLU A 940 -6.06 39.77 -19.92
CA GLU A 940 -5.73 40.84 -18.97
C GLU A 940 -4.24 40.80 -18.56
N LYS A 941 -3.75 39.63 -18.11
CA LYS A 941 -2.37 39.44 -17.62
C LYS A 941 -1.31 39.75 -18.67
N ARG A 942 -1.61 39.68 -19.99
CA ARG A 942 -0.70 40.03 -21.11
C ARG A 942 -0.16 41.48 -21.10
N PHE A 943 -0.70 42.35 -20.25
CA PHE A 943 -0.20 43.71 -20.05
C PHE A 943 0.85 43.82 -18.93
N LYS A 944 0.95 42.81 -18.04
CA LYS A 944 1.93 42.74 -16.96
C LYS A 944 2.97 41.63 -17.15
N HIS A 945 2.55 40.48 -17.68
CA HIS A 945 3.39 39.29 -17.89
C HIS A 945 3.50 38.96 -19.38
N ARG A 946 4.67 38.47 -19.80
CA ARG A 946 4.81 37.81 -21.12
C ARG A 946 3.97 36.54 -21.11
N THR A 947 2.85 36.52 -21.83
CA THR A 947 1.94 35.38 -21.95
C THR A 947 2.24 34.55 -23.20
N VAL A 948 2.31 33.22 -23.05
CA VAL A 948 2.60 32.28 -24.14
C VAL A 948 1.51 31.22 -24.19
N PHE A 949 0.88 31.05 -25.34
CA PHE A 949 0.12 29.83 -25.65
C PHE A 949 1.11 28.79 -26.19
N ARG A 950 1.03 27.55 -25.71
CA ARG A 950 1.84 26.44 -26.23
C ARG A 950 0.93 25.34 -26.75
N LEU A 951 0.98 25.10 -28.06
CA LEU A 951 0.19 24.08 -28.76
C LEU A 951 1.07 22.85 -29.00
N THR A 952 0.72 21.71 -28.41
CA THR A 952 1.36 20.42 -28.67
C THR A 952 0.63 19.71 -29.80
N LEU A 953 1.17 19.80 -31.02
CA LEU A 953 0.60 19.19 -32.22
C LEU A 953 0.83 17.67 -32.23
N VAL A 954 -0.27 16.94 -32.40
CA VAL A 954 -0.39 15.49 -32.44
C VAL A 954 -1.17 15.13 -33.71
N LYS A 955 -0.48 14.48 -34.66
CA LYS A 955 -1.05 14.13 -35.97
C LYS A 955 -2.19 13.11 -35.81
N GLY A 956 -3.31 13.36 -36.48
CA GLY A 956 -4.55 12.58 -36.32
C GLY A 956 -5.34 12.83 -35.03
N PHE A 957 -4.99 13.87 -34.27
CA PHE A 957 -5.73 14.28 -33.06
C PHE A 957 -6.11 15.77 -33.08
N ASN A 958 -5.19 16.69 -33.40
CA ASN A 958 -5.42 18.14 -33.29
C ASN A 958 -4.66 18.99 -34.33
N VAL A 959 -4.31 18.39 -35.48
CA VAL A 959 -3.59 19.05 -36.59
C VAL A 959 -4.55 19.31 -37.75
N ASP A 960 -5.36 18.31 -38.08
CA ASP A 960 -6.30 18.31 -39.19
C ASP A 960 -7.53 19.19 -38.84
N ASP A 961 -7.88 20.13 -39.72
CA ASP A 961 -9.00 21.10 -39.65
C ASP A 961 -9.14 22.01 -38.39
N GLU A 962 -8.40 21.80 -37.29
CA GLU A 962 -8.54 22.59 -36.04
C GLU A 962 -8.01 24.05 -36.12
N VAL A 963 -7.41 24.49 -37.24
CA VAL A 963 -6.75 25.81 -37.38
C VAL A 963 -7.69 26.99 -37.07
N GLU A 964 -8.96 26.94 -37.49
CA GLU A 964 -9.95 27.99 -37.15
C GLU A 964 -10.20 28.05 -35.63
N GLY A 965 -10.35 26.89 -34.99
CA GLY A 965 -10.61 26.82 -33.55
C GLY A 965 -9.42 27.35 -32.74
N TYR A 966 -8.19 26.99 -33.09
CA TYR A 966 -7.00 27.59 -32.48
C TYR A 966 -6.90 29.10 -32.71
N ALA A 967 -7.28 29.58 -33.91
CA ALA A 967 -7.35 31.01 -34.19
C ALA A 967 -8.39 31.73 -33.29
N GLN A 968 -9.54 31.11 -33.01
CA GLN A 968 -10.55 31.62 -32.07
C GLN A 968 -10.05 31.64 -30.61
N LEU A 969 -9.29 30.62 -30.17
CA LEU A 969 -8.69 30.64 -28.83
C LEU A 969 -7.64 31.75 -28.68
N VAL A 970 -6.82 31.99 -29.71
CA VAL A 970 -5.87 33.11 -29.76
C VAL A 970 -6.60 34.46 -29.81
N GLU A 971 -7.69 34.58 -30.58
CA GLU A 971 -8.58 35.75 -30.63
C GLU A 971 -9.13 36.11 -29.24
N LYS A 972 -9.45 35.10 -28.43
CA LYS A 972 -9.93 35.26 -27.06
C LYS A 972 -8.82 35.62 -26.06
N GLY A 973 -7.70 34.91 -26.05
CA GLY A 973 -6.64 35.13 -25.05
C GLY A 973 -5.62 36.23 -25.38
N LEU A 974 -5.46 36.57 -26.66
CA LEU A 974 -4.46 37.53 -27.19
C LEU A 974 -3.06 37.40 -26.52
N PRO A 975 -2.45 36.20 -26.47
CA PRO A 975 -1.15 36.01 -25.84
C PRO A 975 -0.06 36.85 -26.51
N CYS A 976 1.03 37.13 -25.79
CA CYS A 976 2.20 37.81 -26.38
C CYS A 976 2.85 36.95 -27.48
N PHE A 977 2.87 35.63 -27.28
CA PHE A 977 3.49 34.65 -28.16
C PHE A 977 2.65 33.38 -28.30
N VAL A 978 2.82 32.66 -29.40
CA VAL A 978 2.30 31.31 -29.60
C VAL A 978 3.47 30.39 -29.98
N GLU A 979 3.78 29.41 -29.12
CA GLU A 979 4.70 28.31 -29.42
C GLU A 979 3.92 27.15 -30.03
N ILE A 980 4.11 26.88 -31.32
CA ILE A 980 3.56 25.70 -31.97
C ILE A 980 4.65 24.63 -32.00
N LYS A 981 4.34 23.41 -31.56
CA LYS A 981 5.35 22.36 -31.37
C LYS A 981 4.82 20.95 -31.60
N GLY A 982 5.55 20.16 -32.40
CA GLY A 982 5.28 18.73 -32.57
C GLY A 982 5.50 17.90 -31.29
N VAL A 983 4.58 16.97 -31.01
CA VAL A 983 4.68 16.00 -29.91
C VAL A 983 5.94 15.13 -30.06
N THR A 984 6.55 14.74 -28.94
CA THR A 984 7.73 13.86 -28.94
C THR A 984 7.37 12.50 -28.31
N TYR A 985 7.14 11.49 -29.16
CA TYR A 985 6.85 10.14 -28.70
C TYR A 985 7.97 9.57 -27.82
N CYS A 986 7.60 8.99 -26.68
CA CYS A 986 8.52 8.53 -25.63
C CYS A 986 8.64 7.01 -25.51
N GLY A 987 7.87 6.22 -26.29
CA GLY A 987 8.02 4.75 -26.34
C GLY A 987 7.60 3.99 -25.09
N THR A 988 6.73 4.57 -24.26
CA THR A 988 6.12 3.93 -23.09
C THR A 988 4.85 3.17 -23.48
N SER A 989 4.60 1.99 -22.92
CA SER A 989 3.37 1.20 -23.16
C SER A 989 2.09 2.02 -22.98
N THR A 990 1.99 2.78 -21.89
CA THR A 990 0.83 3.66 -21.60
C THR A 990 0.64 4.81 -22.61
N ALA A 991 1.57 5.04 -23.54
CA ALA A 991 1.33 5.94 -24.68
C ALA A 991 0.68 5.20 -25.85
N SER A 992 1.12 3.97 -26.14
CA SER A 992 0.47 3.08 -27.12
C SER A 992 -1.01 2.90 -26.80
N ASN A 993 -1.32 2.59 -25.55
CA ASN A 993 -2.67 2.29 -25.06
C ASN A 993 -3.56 3.55 -25.05
N ALA A 994 -2.96 4.74 -24.90
CA ALA A 994 -3.64 6.03 -25.09
C ALA A 994 -3.88 6.39 -26.58
N GLY A 995 -3.63 5.47 -27.52
CA GLY A 995 -3.78 5.67 -28.96
C GLY A 995 -2.64 6.44 -29.63
N LEU A 996 -1.51 6.63 -28.95
CA LEU A 996 -0.35 7.36 -29.49
C LEU A 996 0.77 6.41 -29.92
N SER A 997 1.11 6.48 -31.21
CA SER A 997 2.23 5.78 -31.79
C SER A 997 3.27 6.76 -32.38
N MET A 998 4.32 6.22 -32.99
CA MET A 998 5.31 7.03 -33.70
C MET A 998 4.74 7.75 -34.94
N SER A 999 3.62 7.30 -35.53
CA SER A 999 2.98 7.99 -36.67
C SER A 999 2.24 9.27 -36.29
N ASN A 1000 1.94 9.46 -35.00
CA ASN A 1000 1.28 10.65 -34.46
C ASN A 1000 2.26 11.80 -34.18
N VAL A 1001 3.57 11.58 -34.35
CA VAL A 1001 4.61 12.61 -34.29
C VAL A 1001 4.63 13.36 -35.62
N PRO A 1002 4.26 14.66 -35.66
CA PRO A 1002 4.33 15.42 -36.90
C PRO A 1002 5.77 15.74 -37.27
N PHE A 1003 6.06 15.72 -38.57
CA PHE A 1003 7.32 16.16 -39.14
C PHE A 1003 7.42 17.69 -39.17
N TYR A 1004 8.64 18.23 -39.38
CA TYR A 1004 8.85 19.68 -39.31
C TYR A 1004 8.05 20.44 -40.37
N TRP A 1005 7.95 19.93 -41.60
CA TRP A 1005 7.17 20.58 -42.66
C TRP A 1005 5.68 20.62 -42.34
N GLU A 1006 5.11 19.58 -41.72
CA GLU A 1006 3.70 19.54 -41.29
C GLU A 1006 3.42 20.60 -40.21
N VAL A 1007 4.38 20.81 -39.30
CA VAL A 1007 4.30 21.92 -38.32
C VAL A 1007 4.44 23.27 -39.01
N SER A 1008 5.35 23.43 -39.98
CA SER A 1008 5.50 24.67 -40.75
C SER A 1008 4.26 25.02 -41.59
N GLU A 1009 3.61 24.03 -42.19
CA GLU A 1009 2.34 24.18 -42.93
C GLU A 1009 1.23 24.65 -41.99
N PHE A 1010 1.04 23.99 -40.84
CA PHE A 1010 0.07 24.39 -39.82
C PHE A 1010 0.34 25.81 -39.30
N VAL A 1011 1.60 26.17 -39.04
CA VAL A 1011 1.97 27.51 -38.56
C VAL A 1011 1.68 28.58 -39.62
N THR A 1012 1.99 28.32 -40.89
CA THR A 1012 1.71 29.24 -41.99
C THR A 1012 0.20 29.42 -42.20
N ALA A 1013 -0.58 28.34 -42.09
CA ALA A 1013 -2.03 28.40 -42.13
C ALA A 1013 -2.61 29.22 -40.95
N LEU A 1014 -2.10 29.01 -39.74
CA LEU A 1014 -2.51 29.74 -38.53
C LEU A 1014 -2.12 31.23 -38.62
N GLU A 1015 -0.90 31.56 -39.03
CA GLU A 1015 -0.47 32.96 -39.25
C GLU A 1015 -1.38 33.68 -40.24
N LYS A 1016 -1.63 33.07 -41.40
CA LYS A 1016 -2.56 33.60 -42.40
C LYS A 1016 -3.95 33.82 -41.78
N ARG A 1017 -4.47 32.83 -41.06
CA ARG A 1017 -5.83 32.88 -40.49
C ARG A 1017 -5.99 33.90 -39.35
N LEU A 1018 -4.95 34.10 -38.53
CA LEU A 1018 -4.91 35.17 -37.54
C LEU A 1018 -4.95 36.55 -38.22
N ASN A 1019 -4.15 36.75 -39.26
CA ASN A 1019 -4.14 38.01 -40.00
C ASN A 1019 -5.46 38.26 -40.75
N GLU A 1020 -6.13 37.23 -41.27
CA GLU A 1020 -7.50 37.33 -41.82
C GLU A 1020 -8.56 37.75 -40.78
N LYS A 1021 -8.38 37.36 -39.51
CA LYS A 1021 -9.18 37.86 -38.36
C LYS A 1021 -8.76 39.27 -37.89
N GLY A 1022 -7.78 39.91 -38.55
CA GLY A 1022 -7.21 41.19 -38.13
C GLY A 1022 -6.28 41.11 -36.91
N LEU A 1023 -5.92 39.90 -36.47
CA LEU A 1023 -5.03 39.66 -35.34
C LEU A 1023 -3.58 39.69 -35.82
N LYS A 1024 -2.88 40.78 -35.48
CA LYS A 1024 -1.51 41.03 -35.93
C LYS A 1024 -0.48 40.14 -35.22
N TYR A 1025 -0.34 38.93 -35.74
CA TYR A 1025 0.70 37.97 -35.37
C TYR A 1025 1.55 37.64 -36.60
N GLY A 1026 2.83 37.36 -36.39
CA GLY A 1026 3.71 36.86 -37.43
C GLY A 1026 4.81 35.94 -36.90
N ILE A 1027 5.43 35.17 -37.79
CA ILE A 1027 6.51 34.23 -37.45
C ILE A 1027 7.77 35.00 -37.04
N ALA A 1028 8.20 34.78 -35.79
CA ALA A 1028 9.26 35.53 -35.14
C ALA A 1028 10.57 34.75 -34.93
N ALA A 1029 10.51 33.41 -34.88
CA ALA A 1029 11.67 32.52 -34.80
C ALA A 1029 11.29 31.05 -35.07
N GLU A 1030 12.27 30.22 -35.44
CA GLU A 1030 12.13 28.76 -35.54
C GLU A 1030 13.23 27.97 -34.82
N HIS A 1031 13.01 26.67 -34.63
CA HIS A 1031 14.01 25.71 -34.19
C HIS A 1031 13.66 24.30 -34.67
N ALA A 1032 13.99 24.00 -35.94
CA ALA A 1032 13.63 22.77 -36.63
C ALA A 1032 14.04 21.49 -35.87
N HIS A 1033 15.18 21.49 -35.16
CA HIS A 1033 15.64 20.34 -34.35
C HIS A 1033 14.67 19.99 -33.19
N SER A 1034 13.82 20.92 -32.73
CA SER A 1034 12.79 20.65 -31.71
C SER A 1034 11.37 20.54 -32.29
N CYS A 1035 11.23 20.56 -33.63
CA CYS A 1035 9.95 20.63 -34.33
C CYS A 1035 9.04 21.74 -33.77
N CYS A 1036 9.56 22.97 -33.69
CA CYS A 1036 8.93 24.07 -32.97
C CYS A 1036 9.15 25.43 -33.66
N VAL A 1037 8.11 26.26 -33.69
CA VAL A 1037 8.07 27.59 -34.31
C VAL A 1037 7.37 28.59 -33.37
N LEU A 1038 7.75 29.86 -33.45
CA LEU A 1038 7.22 30.95 -32.65
C LEU A 1038 6.45 31.96 -33.51
N LEU A 1039 5.16 32.15 -33.21
CA LEU A 1039 4.44 33.37 -33.60
C LEU A 1039 4.55 34.40 -32.48
N ALA A 1040 4.67 35.68 -32.83
CA ALA A 1040 4.66 36.80 -31.88
C ALA A 1040 3.64 37.88 -32.30
N SER A 1041 3.07 38.58 -31.32
CA SER A 1041 2.27 39.79 -31.57
C SER A 1041 3.14 40.95 -32.04
N ASP A 1042 2.60 41.81 -32.92
CA ASP A 1042 3.24 43.05 -33.42
C ASP A 1042 3.83 43.97 -32.32
N ARG A 1043 3.37 43.88 -31.08
CA ARG A 1043 3.98 44.49 -29.88
C ARG A 1043 5.49 44.23 -29.75
N PHE A 1044 5.96 43.09 -30.27
CA PHE A 1044 7.35 42.65 -30.25
C PHE A 1044 8.06 42.83 -31.60
N TYR A 1045 7.46 43.54 -32.55
CA TYR A 1045 8.08 43.92 -33.82
C TYR A 1045 8.52 45.39 -33.76
N LYS A 1046 9.83 45.64 -33.83
CA LYS A 1046 10.44 46.98 -33.78
C LYS A 1046 11.56 47.09 -34.80
N ASP A 1047 11.68 48.27 -35.42
CA ASP A 1047 12.77 48.62 -36.35
C ASP A 1047 13.00 47.58 -37.47
N GLY A 1048 11.91 46.96 -37.93
CA GLY A 1048 11.89 45.92 -38.97
C GLY A 1048 12.22 44.50 -38.49
N LYS A 1049 12.41 44.27 -37.18
CA LYS A 1049 12.83 43.00 -36.59
C LYS A 1049 11.95 42.55 -35.42
N TRP A 1050 11.96 41.25 -35.15
CA TRP A 1050 11.28 40.65 -34.00
C TRP A 1050 12.18 40.67 -32.76
N HIS A 1051 11.60 40.98 -31.59
CA HIS A 1051 12.25 41.00 -30.28
C HIS A 1051 11.59 40.01 -29.28
N PRO A 1052 11.56 38.70 -29.57
CA PRO A 1052 11.02 37.69 -28.67
C PRO A 1052 11.96 37.41 -27.48
N ARG A 1053 13.21 37.87 -27.52
CA ARG A 1053 14.18 37.71 -26.44
C ARG A 1053 13.86 38.58 -25.23
N ILE A 1054 14.38 38.16 -24.08
CA ILE A 1054 14.09 38.75 -22.78
C ILE A 1054 15.37 39.41 -22.25
N ASP A 1055 15.30 40.69 -21.89
CA ASP A 1055 16.34 41.29 -21.05
C ASP A 1055 16.08 40.86 -19.60
N TYR A 1056 16.80 39.82 -19.20
CA TYR A 1056 16.75 39.30 -17.84
C TYR A 1056 17.27 40.29 -16.79
N GLN A 1057 18.18 41.19 -17.16
CA GLN A 1057 18.72 42.18 -16.23
C GLN A 1057 17.69 43.30 -16.00
N ARG A 1058 17.10 43.84 -17.08
CA ARG A 1058 16.04 44.84 -16.99
C ARG A 1058 14.77 44.30 -16.31
N PHE A 1059 14.44 43.01 -16.49
CA PHE A 1059 13.35 42.36 -15.74
C PHE A 1059 13.56 42.43 -14.21
N PHE A 1060 14.75 42.12 -13.70
CA PHE A 1060 15.02 42.20 -12.26
C PHE A 1060 15.08 43.64 -11.76
N GLU A 1061 15.58 44.58 -12.56
CA GLU A 1061 15.54 46.01 -12.20
C GLU A 1061 14.11 46.53 -12.08
N LEU A 1062 13.21 46.24 -13.03
CA LEU A 1062 11.80 46.62 -12.94
C LEU A 1062 11.11 46.00 -11.71
N LEU A 1063 11.44 44.76 -11.38
CA LEU A 1063 10.90 44.06 -10.22
C LEU A 1063 11.43 44.62 -8.88
N GLU A 1064 12.72 45.01 -8.83
CA GLU A 1064 13.34 45.67 -7.67
C GLU A 1064 12.87 47.13 -7.53
N GLU A 1065 12.64 47.83 -8.63
CA GLU A 1065 12.06 49.20 -8.69
C GLU A 1065 10.60 49.24 -8.21
N ARG A 1066 9.78 48.24 -8.57
CA ARG A 1066 8.29 48.34 -8.52
C ARG A 1066 7.59 47.24 -7.71
N GLY A 1067 8.30 46.21 -7.25
CA GLY A 1067 7.77 45.11 -6.45
C GLY A 1067 6.91 44.10 -7.23
N ALA A 1068 6.63 42.94 -6.66
CA ALA A 1068 6.03 41.79 -7.37
C ALA A 1068 4.59 41.98 -7.92
N ASP A 1069 3.92 43.09 -7.58
CA ASP A 1069 2.58 43.46 -8.07
C ASP A 1069 2.57 44.75 -8.91
N GLY A 1070 3.76 45.33 -9.15
CA GLY A 1070 3.94 46.64 -9.79
C GLY A 1070 3.42 46.74 -11.22
N ASP A 1071 3.53 47.95 -11.78
CA ASP A 1071 3.10 48.23 -13.15
C ASP A 1071 4.31 48.42 -14.07
N TRP A 1072 4.55 47.41 -14.90
CA TRP A 1072 5.47 47.42 -16.05
C TRP A 1072 4.91 46.46 -17.11
N LYS A 1073 5.37 46.61 -18.34
CA LYS A 1073 4.85 45.88 -19.50
C LYS A 1073 5.86 44.84 -20.01
N PRO A 1074 5.39 43.76 -20.66
CA PRO A 1074 6.24 42.82 -21.41
C PRO A 1074 7.24 43.45 -22.39
N GLU A 1075 6.92 44.63 -22.91
CA GLU A 1075 7.71 45.46 -23.80
C GLU A 1075 8.88 46.19 -23.09
N ASP A 1076 8.77 46.45 -21.78
CA ASP A 1076 9.76 47.24 -21.00
C ASP A 1076 11.06 46.45 -20.72
N TYR A 1077 11.05 45.14 -20.98
CA TYR A 1077 12.18 44.22 -20.79
C TYR A 1077 12.42 43.28 -22.00
N MET A 1078 12.19 43.80 -23.21
CA MET A 1078 12.62 43.13 -24.45
C MET A 1078 14.15 43.16 -24.58
N GLY A 1079 14.72 42.03 -24.98
CA GLY A 1079 16.15 41.91 -25.28
C GLY A 1079 16.48 42.21 -26.74
N GLU A 1080 17.63 41.68 -27.17
CA GLU A 1080 18.09 41.69 -28.56
C GLU A 1080 17.03 41.17 -29.54
N ALA A 1081 17.13 41.57 -30.81
CA ALA A 1081 16.33 40.98 -31.88
C ALA A 1081 16.59 39.46 -32.02
N THR A 1082 15.69 38.74 -32.68
CA THR A 1082 15.95 37.37 -33.16
C THR A 1082 17.27 37.38 -33.96
N PRO A 1083 18.27 36.55 -33.62
CA PRO A 1083 19.47 36.39 -34.43
C PRO A 1083 19.14 35.77 -35.79
N GLU A 1084 19.87 36.13 -36.84
CA GLU A 1084 19.67 35.64 -38.21
C GLU A 1084 19.51 34.11 -38.30
N TRP A 1085 20.38 33.34 -37.63
CA TRP A 1085 20.31 31.86 -37.56
C TRP A 1085 19.07 31.30 -36.82
N ALA A 1086 18.28 32.16 -36.18
CA ALA A 1086 17.02 31.84 -35.49
C ALA A 1086 15.76 32.40 -36.21
N GLU A 1087 15.93 33.23 -37.25
CA GLU A 1087 14.84 33.73 -38.09
C GLU A 1087 14.25 32.60 -38.97
N TRP A 1088 13.04 32.82 -39.49
CA TRP A 1088 12.29 31.83 -40.28
C TRP A 1088 13.06 31.35 -41.52
N GLY A 1089 13.11 30.05 -41.75
CA GLY A 1089 13.86 29.40 -42.84
C GLY A 1089 15.32 29.05 -42.50
N ASN A 1090 15.90 29.58 -41.41
CA ASN A 1090 17.33 29.41 -41.10
C ASN A 1090 17.65 28.23 -40.15
N GLY A 1091 16.70 27.32 -39.89
CA GLY A 1091 16.87 26.08 -39.13
C GLY A 1091 16.89 26.23 -37.60
N GLY A 1092 17.23 27.42 -37.10
CA GLY A 1092 17.12 27.79 -35.68
C GLY A 1092 18.23 27.31 -34.76
N PHE A 1093 19.28 26.67 -35.28
CA PHE A 1093 20.32 26.00 -34.49
C PHE A 1093 21.52 26.92 -34.24
N ASP A 1094 22.00 26.99 -32.99
CA ASP A 1094 23.13 27.85 -32.60
C ASP A 1094 24.42 27.44 -33.32
N PRO A 1095 25.02 28.30 -34.17
CA PRO A 1095 26.20 27.95 -34.98
C PRO A 1095 27.48 27.74 -34.15
N ARG A 1096 27.44 27.96 -32.83
CA ARG A 1096 28.56 27.71 -31.90
C ARG A 1096 28.58 26.28 -31.34
N ASP A 1097 27.62 25.44 -31.76
CA ASP A 1097 27.41 24.07 -31.32
C ASP A 1097 27.38 23.07 -32.49
N ASP A 1098 27.81 21.83 -32.21
CA ASP A 1098 27.85 20.73 -33.18
C ASP A 1098 26.55 19.95 -33.20
N ARG A 1099 25.89 19.89 -34.38
CA ARG A 1099 24.80 18.94 -34.62
C ARG A 1099 25.40 17.53 -34.73
N VAL A 1100 24.84 16.55 -34.02
CA VAL A 1100 25.35 15.15 -34.02
C VAL A 1100 24.25 14.11 -34.22
N ASP A 1101 24.64 12.96 -34.80
CA ASP A 1101 23.75 11.82 -35.02
C ASP A 1101 23.61 10.92 -33.77
N ARG A 1102 22.78 9.85 -33.88
CA ARG A 1102 22.58 8.87 -32.81
C ARG A 1102 23.87 8.10 -32.42
N LYS A 1103 24.92 8.11 -33.26
CA LYS A 1103 26.24 7.52 -33.01
C LYS A 1103 27.25 8.55 -32.50
N GLY A 1104 26.86 9.82 -32.35
CA GLY A 1104 27.72 10.91 -31.89
C GLY A 1104 28.66 11.48 -32.95
N ARG A 1105 28.48 11.13 -34.23
CA ARG A 1105 29.20 11.71 -35.37
C ARG A 1105 28.61 13.09 -35.68
N LYS A 1106 29.41 14.04 -36.16
CA LYS A 1106 28.87 15.32 -36.65
C LYS A 1106 27.92 15.06 -37.82
N ILE A 1107 26.84 15.83 -37.86
CA ILE A 1107 25.98 15.99 -39.03
C ILE A 1107 26.43 17.31 -39.65
N GLU A 1108 27.03 17.25 -40.85
CA GLU A 1108 27.23 18.42 -41.68
C GLU A 1108 25.86 18.97 -42.10
N ALA A 1109 25.74 20.30 -42.16
CA ALA A 1109 24.45 21.01 -42.08
C ALA A 1109 23.58 20.84 -43.33
#